data_AF-A0A833ZN15-F1
#
_entry.id   AF-A0A833ZN15-F1
#
_cell.length_a   1.000
_cell.length_b   1.000
_cell.length_c   1.000
_cell.angle_alpha   90.00
_cell.angle_beta   90.00
_cell.angle_gamma   90.00
#
_symmetry.space_group_name_H-M   'P 1'
#
loop_
_entity.id
_entity.type
_entity.pdbx_description
1 polymer ?
#
loop_
_entity_poly.entity_id
_entity_poly.type
_entity_poly.pdbx_seq_one_letter_code
_entity_poly.pdbx_strand_id
1 'polypeptide(L)'
;MNQAGTSFPAHPNLLLHGPSRSAFGFSVASIGDVNQDGFQDIAVGAPFEGLGTVYIYHGSSRGLLQQPQQVIHGEDLRLPGLASFGYSLSGKMDVDENFYPDLLVGSLSDRIVLLRARPVINILHRTLEARPSVLDPALCTATSCVQVELCFAYKQSAGNPSYRRNITLAYTLEADRDRRPPRLRFAQSQSAILHGLFSMPEMRCQKLELLLMDNIRDKLHPIVISMNYSLPLHLPERPRLGLRSLDAYPVLNQAQALENHTEVQFQKECGQDNKCDSNLQMQAAFVSEQGQQLSRLQYSKDLRRLLLSINVTNTRSSERLGEDAHEALLTLAVPPSLLLSSVRPAGTCQANETILCELGNPFKQNQRMELLIAFEVTGVTLHTRELQAQLQLSTSSHQDDLRPMTLTLLVDYTLQASLSMVSHRLQSYFGGTVMGESGMKTVEDVGSPLKYEFQVGPMGDGLASLGTLVLGLEWPYEVANGKWLLYPTEITVQGNGSWPCRPPGDLINPLNLTLSVPGDRQSSPQRRRRQLDPGGGQGPPPVTLAAAKKAKSETQLSCGSAHARCVWLECPIPDAPVTTNVTVQARVWNSTFIEDYRDFDRVRVASWATLFLRTSIPTINMENKTVPFSVDIDSELVEELPAEIELWLVLVSVGAGLLLLGIIILLLWKCGFFKRARTRALYEAKRQKAEMKSQPSETERLTEDY
;
A
#
# COMPACT_ATOMS: atom_id res chain seq x y z
N MET A 1 -7.16 -38.12 -70.74
CA MET A 1 -7.98 -38.45 -71.92
C MET A 1 -8.44 -37.14 -72.55
N ASN A 2 -7.83 -36.72 -73.66
CA ASN A 2 -8.42 -35.69 -74.52
C ASN A 2 -9.56 -36.37 -75.27
N GLN A 3 -10.80 -36.15 -74.84
CA GLN A 3 -11.93 -36.53 -75.67
C GLN A 3 -11.88 -35.74 -76.97
N ALA A 4 -12.16 -36.45 -78.05
CA ALA A 4 -12.19 -35.97 -79.41
C ALA A 4 -12.83 -34.58 -79.53
N GLY A 5 -12.14 -33.68 -80.23
CA GLY A 5 -12.60 -32.34 -80.50
C GLY A 5 -13.91 -32.33 -81.27
N THR A 6 -14.86 -31.52 -80.79
CA THR A 6 -15.91 -30.92 -81.64
C THR A 6 -16.39 -29.55 -81.14
N SER A 7 -16.07 -29.11 -79.91
CA SER A 7 -16.23 -27.69 -79.51
C SER A 7 -15.40 -27.34 -78.26
N PHE A 8 -14.89 -26.11 -78.20
CA PHE A 8 -14.37 -25.54 -76.95
C PHE A 8 -15.56 -25.14 -76.05
N PRO A 9 -15.50 -25.39 -74.74
CA PRO A 9 -16.54 -24.92 -73.82
C PRO A 9 -16.68 -23.39 -73.89
N ALA A 10 -17.91 -22.89 -73.77
CA ALA A 10 -18.22 -21.46 -73.83
C ALA A 10 -17.57 -20.65 -72.69
N HIS A 11 -17.18 -21.31 -71.61
CA HIS A 11 -16.46 -20.73 -70.49
C HIS A 11 -15.17 -21.51 -70.23
N PRO A 12 -14.05 -20.81 -69.96
CA PRO A 12 -12.80 -21.47 -69.62
C PRO A 12 -12.91 -22.17 -68.26
N ASN A 13 -12.38 -23.38 -68.17
CA ASN A 13 -12.31 -24.13 -66.90
C ASN A 13 -11.31 -23.53 -65.91
N LEU A 14 -10.32 -22.77 -66.40
CA LEU A 14 -9.29 -22.10 -65.62
C LEU A 14 -8.97 -20.76 -66.27
N LEU A 15 -8.89 -19.71 -65.46
CA LEU A 15 -8.52 -18.37 -65.89
C LEU A 15 -7.26 -17.94 -65.14
N LEU A 16 -6.22 -17.61 -65.90
CA LEU A 16 -4.96 -17.09 -65.37
C LEU A 16 -4.91 -15.58 -65.60
N HIS A 17 -4.61 -14.83 -64.54
CA HIS A 17 -4.50 -13.38 -64.58
C HIS A 17 -3.07 -12.96 -64.29
N GLY A 18 -2.54 -12.06 -65.12
CA GLY A 18 -1.31 -11.34 -64.80
C GLY A 18 -1.60 -9.90 -64.38
N PRO A 19 -0.56 -9.15 -63.98
CA PRO A 19 -0.68 -7.76 -63.56
C PRO A 19 -1.28 -6.86 -64.64
N SER A 20 -1.93 -5.76 -64.23
CA SER A 20 -2.50 -4.80 -65.19
C SER A 20 -1.41 -4.20 -66.09
N ARG A 21 -1.69 -4.03 -67.39
CA ARG A 21 -0.78 -3.46 -68.41
C ARG A 21 0.50 -4.28 -68.71
N SER A 22 0.65 -5.47 -68.13
CA SER A 22 1.77 -6.39 -68.38
C SER A 22 1.75 -7.06 -69.77
N ALA A 23 0.57 -7.07 -70.41
CA ALA A 23 0.23 -7.96 -71.51
C ALA A 23 0.53 -9.44 -71.21
N PHE A 24 0.24 -9.88 -69.98
CA PHE A 24 0.26 -11.29 -69.65
C PHE A 24 -0.59 -12.10 -70.64
N GLY A 25 -0.01 -13.17 -71.19
CA GLY A 25 -0.63 -13.96 -72.26
C GLY A 25 -0.27 -13.52 -73.67
N PHE A 26 0.62 -12.52 -73.84
CA PHE A 26 1.09 -12.08 -75.15
C PHE A 26 1.73 -13.20 -75.96
N SER A 27 2.50 -14.06 -75.29
CA SER A 27 3.01 -15.30 -75.85
C SER A 27 2.73 -16.44 -74.89
N VAL A 28 2.33 -17.59 -75.42
CA VAL A 28 2.13 -18.83 -74.65
C VAL A 28 2.83 -19.95 -75.39
N ALA A 29 3.68 -20.70 -74.69
CA ALA A 29 4.37 -21.85 -75.24
C ALA A 29 4.21 -23.06 -74.32
N SER A 30 3.96 -24.23 -74.90
CA SER A 30 4.17 -25.49 -74.21
C SER A 30 5.67 -25.75 -74.14
N ILE A 31 6.21 -25.94 -72.95
CA ILE A 31 7.66 -26.02 -72.72
C ILE A 31 8.17 -27.44 -72.47
N GLY A 32 7.29 -28.42 -72.52
CA GLY A 32 7.63 -29.81 -72.19
C GLY A 32 7.35 -30.08 -70.71
N ASP A 33 7.90 -31.17 -70.20
CA ASP A 33 7.87 -31.51 -68.79
C ASP A 33 9.19 -31.02 -68.15
N VAL A 34 9.21 -29.78 -67.64
CA VAL A 34 10.46 -29.13 -67.20
C VAL A 34 10.94 -29.60 -65.83
N ASN A 35 10.08 -30.25 -65.06
CA ASN A 35 10.41 -30.85 -63.77
C ASN A 35 10.46 -32.40 -63.81
N GLN A 36 10.13 -33.01 -64.94
CA GLN A 36 10.09 -34.46 -65.19
C GLN A 36 9.15 -35.20 -64.23
N ASP A 37 7.99 -34.61 -63.93
CA ASP A 37 6.97 -35.20 -63.05
C ASP A 37 5.90 -36.04 -63.77
N GLY A 38 5.99 -36.11 -65.10
CA GLY A 38 5.08 -36.83 -65.99
C GLY A 38 3.97 -35.96 -66.59
N PHE A 39 3.89 -34.67 -66.26
CA PHE A 39 2.92 -33.73 -66.79
C PHE A 39 3.58 -32.66 -67.65
N GLN A 40 2.85 -32.14 -68.65
CA GLN A 40 3.35 -31.11 -69.54
C GLN A 40 3.12 -29.72 -68.94
N ASP A 41 4.12 -28.86 -69.03
CA ASP A 41 4.15 -27.51 -68.49
C ASP A 41 4.00 -26.45 -69.58
N ILE A 42 3.67 -25.22 -69.15
CA ILE A 42 3.57 -24.07 -70.04
C ILE A 42 4.36 -22.86 -69.50
N ALA A 43 4.83 -22.05 -70.43
CA ALA A 43 5.36 -20.72 -70.16
C ALA A 43 4.43 -19.65 -70.75
N VAL A 44 4.20 -18.58 -69.99
CA VAL A 44 3.38 -17.44 -70.39
C VAL A 44 4.22 -16.17 -70.28
N GLY A 45 4.29 -15.41 -71.38
CA GLY A 45 5.04 -14.17 -71.48
C GLY A 45 4.19 -12.95 -71.12
N ALA A 46 4.83 -12.00 -70.43
CA ALA A 46 4.31 -10.69 -70.05
C ALA A 46 5.37 -9.62 -70.38
N PRO A 47 5.56 -9.29 -71.67
CA PRO A 47 6.68 -8.49 -72.12
C PRO A 47 6.68 -7.04 -71.60
N PHE A 48 5.54 -6.51 -71.15
CA PHE A 48 5.45 -5.13 -70.67
C PHE A 48 5.42 -5.01 -69.13
N GLU A 49 5.70 -6.09 -68.43
CA GLU A 49 5.90 -6.08 -66.97
C GLU A 49 7.38 -5.86 -66.63
N GLY A 50 7.73 -4.64 -66.22
CA GLY A 50 9.14 -4.26 -65.99
C GLY A 50 9.95 -4.29 -67.30
N LEU A 51 11.13 -4.92 -67.28
CA LEU A 51 11.87 -5.26 -68.51
C LEU A 51 11.28 -6.44 -69.31
N GLY A 52 10.15 -6.99 -68.84
CA GLY A 52 9.47 -8.17 -69.35
C GLY A 52 9.63 -9.36 -68.41
N THR A 53 8.58 -10.19 -68.30
CA THR A 53 8.50 -11.29 -67.35
C THR A 53 7.99 -12.56 -68.02
N VAL A 54 8.49 -13.73 -67.60
CA VAL A 54 8.00 -15.05 -68.03
C VAL A 54 7.53 -15.85 -66.83
N TYR A 55 6.31 -16.38 -66.91
CA TYR A 55 5.67 -17.17 -65.89
C TYR A 55 5.68 -18.64 -66.29
N ILE A 56 6.13 -19.53 -65.41
CA ILE A 56 6.13 -20.99 -65.61
C ILE A 56 5.03 -21.61 -64.78
N TYR A 57 4.14 -22.34 -65.43
CA TYR A 57 3.04 -23.06 -64.80
C TYR A 57 3.22 -24.56 -65.02
N HIS A 58 3.23 -25.32 -63.92
CA HIS A 58 3.33 -26.76 -64.00
C HIS A 58 1.98 -27.43 -64.27
N GLY A 59 2.04 -28.52 -65.02
CA GLY A 59 0.94 -29.47 -65.16
C GLY A 59 0.76 -30.33 -63.91
N SER A 60 -0.39 -30.98 -63.78
CA SER A 60 -0.65 -31.97 -62.74
C SER A 60 -1.73 -32.95 -63.20
N SER A 61 -1.96 -33.99 -62.41
CA SER A 61 -3.06 -34.94 -62.64
C SER A 61 -4.46 -34.29 -62.64
N ARG A 62 -4.60 -33.11 -62.02
CA ARG A 62 -5.83 -32.31 -61.98
C ARG A 62 -5.90 -31.23 -63.06
N GLY A 63 -4.92 -31.16 -63.95
CA GLY A 63 -4.75 -30.09 -64.93
C GLY A 63 -3.67 -29.08 -64.52
N LEU A 64 -3.67 -27.90 -65.14
CA LEU A 64 -2.66 -26.88 -64.91
C LEU A 64 -2.83 -26.23 -63.51
N LEU A 65 -1.73 -26.00 -62.80
CA LEU A 65 -1.76 -25.28 -61.53
C LEU A 65 -2.16 -23.81 -61.75
N GLN A 66 -3.00 -23.26 -60.87
CA GLN A 66 -3.46 -21.87 -60.98
C GLN A 66 -2.37 -20.85 -60.62
N GLN A 67 -1.42 -21.22 -59.76
CA GLN A 67 -0.32 -20.35 -59.36
C GLN A 67 0.96 -20.73 -60.14
N PRO A 68 1.71 -19.75 -60.67
CA PRO A 68 2.98 -20.00 -61.32
C PRO A 68 3.98 -20.57 -60.31
N GLN A 69 4.71 -21.61 -60.70
CA GLN A 69 5.73 -22.25 -59.86
C GLN A 69 7.08 -21.54 -59.95
N GLN A 70 7.30 -20.81 -61.05
CA GLN A 70 8.46 -19.93 -61.21
C GLN A 70 8.07 -18.69 -61.99
N VAL A 71 8.55 -17.53 -61.54
CA VAL A 71 8.43 -16.25 -62.26
C VAL A 71 9.84 -15.75 -62.53
N ILE A 72 10.11 -15.41 -63.79
CA ILE A 72 11.43 -15.02 -64.26
C ILE A 72 11.33 -13.58 -64.77
N HIS A 73 11.83 -12.64 -63.97
CA HIS A 73 11.88 -11.23 -64.36
C HIS A 73 13.12 -10.97 -65.21
N GLY A 74 12.96 -10.22 -66.31
CA GLY A 74 14.08 -9.83 -67.17
C GLY A 74 15.14 -9.00 -66.41
N GLU A 75 14.72 -8.27 -65.37
CA GLU A 75 15.59 -7.49 -64.50
C GLU A 75 16.60 -8.35 -63.71
N ASP A 76 16.17 -9.55 -63.27
CA ASP A 76 17.00 -10.48 -62.49
C ASP A 76 18.15 -11.07 -63.31
N LEU A 77 18.02 -11.07 -64.64
CA LEU A 77 19.06 -11.53 -65.56
C LEU A 77 20.25 -10.56 -65.64
N ARG A 78 20.09 -9.32 -65.18
CA ARG A 78 21.13 -8.26 -65.17
C ARG A 78 21.83 -8.08 -66.53
N LEU A 79 21.07 -8.25 -67.62
CA LEU A 79 21.56 -8.07 -68.98
C LEU A 79 21.34 -6.62 -69.43
N PRO A 80 22.40 -5.84 -69.71
CA PRO A 80 22.25 -4.43 -70.05
C PRO A 80 21.50 -4.26 -71.38
N GLY A 81 20.45 -3.45 -71.40
CA GLY A 81 19.66 -3.18 -72.61
C GLY A 81 18.64 -4.26 -72.97
N LEU A 82 18.32 -5.19 -72.07
CA LEU A 82 17.19 -6.12 -72.23
C LEU A 82 15.86 -5.39 -72.02
N ALA A 83 14.92 -5.52 -72.95
CA ALA A 83 13.56 -5.01 -72.80
C ALA A 83 12.54 -5.89 -73.54
N SER A 84 11.27 -5.89 -73.13
CA SER A 84 10.25 -6.77 -73.72
C SER A 84 10.60 -8.27 -73.63
N PHE A 85 11.25 -8.67 -72.55
CA PHE A 85 11.55 -10.08 -72.27
C PHE A 85 10.26 -10.91 -72.14
N GLY A 86 10.16 -12.02 -72.86
CA GLY A 86 8.91 -12.80 -72.93
C GLY A 86 7.98 -12.37 -74.05
N TYR A 87 8.49 -11.67 -75.08
CA TYR A 87 7.72 -11.33 -76.28
C TYR A 87 7.44 -12.54 -77.17
N SER A 88 8.40 -13.47 -77.25
CA SER A 88 8.25 -14.76 -77.91
C SER A 88 8.89 -15.86 -77.07
N LEU A 89 8.32 -17.07 -77.15
CA LEU A 89 8.72 -18.22 -76.35
C LEU A 89 8.83 -19.46 -77.22
N SER A 90 9.86 -20.28 -76.99
CA SER A 90 10.01 -21.59 -77.62
C SER A 90 10.65 -22.56 -76.62
N GLY A 91 9.99 -23.70 -76.33
CA GLY A 91 10.52 -24.71 -75.41
C GLY A 91 10.55 -26.12 -76.01
N LYS A 92 10.55 -27.15 -75.16
CA LYS A 92 10.55 -28.61 -75.47
C LYS A 92 11.85 -29.22 -75.96
N MET A 93 12.87 -28.41 -76.26
CA MET A 93 14.16 -28.91 -76.71
C MET A 93 15.13 -28.90 -75.54
N ASP A 94 15.73 -30.03 -75.25
CA ASP A 94 16.90 -30.14 -74.37
C ASP A 94 18.15 -29.79 -75.20
N VAL A 95 18.80 -28.66 -74.89
CA VAL A 95 19.93 -28.13 -75.67
C VAL A 95 21.27 -28.61 -75.11
N ASP A 96 21.30 -29.11 -73.87
CA ASP A 96 22.53 -29.54 -73.19
C ASP A 96 22.57 -31.01 -72.80
N GLU A 97 21.62 -31.81 -73.30
CA GLU A 97 21.50 -33.27 -73.14
C GLU A 97 21.39 -33.71 -71.67
N ASN A 98 20.78 -32.87 -70.82
CA ASN A 98 20.61 -33.14 -69.40
C ASN A 98 19.29 -33.87 -69.04
N PHE A 99 18.50 -34.24 -70.06
CA PHE A 99 17.17 -34.84 -70.00
C PHE A 99 16.04 -33.91 -69.54
N TYR A 100 16.25 -32.60 -69.44
CA TYR A 100 15.21 -31.63 -69.12
C TYR A 100 15.05 -30.64 -70.29
N PRO A 101 13.82 -30.34 -70.72
CA PRO A 101 13.60 -29.40 -71.81
C PRO A 101 13.94 -27.96 -71.37
N ASP A 102 14.61 -27.23 -72.26
CA ASP A 102 15.03 -25.85 -72.06
C ASP A 102 14.01 -24.86 -72.66
N LEU A 103 14.17 -23.58 -72.32
CA LEU A 103 13.31 -22.48 -72.77
C LEU A 103 14.13 -21.37 -73.43
N LEU A 104 13.81 -21.06 -74.68
CA LEU A 104 14.26 -19.86 -75.39
C LEU A 104 13.24 -18.75 -75.24
N VAL A 105 13.71 -17.58 -74.82
CA VAL A 105 12.90 -16.38 -74.63
C VAL A 105 13.42 -15.27 -75.55
N GLY A 106 12.56 -14.78 -76.42
CA GLY A 106 12.83 -13.64 -77.28
C GLY A 106 12.46 -12.31 -76.64
N SER A 107 13.14 -11.27 -77.08
CA SER A 107 12.97 -9.89 -76.66
C SER A 107 13.05 -8.97 -77.88
N LEU A 108 12.29 -7.87 -77.87
CA LEU A 108 12.31 -6.85 -78.93
C LEU A 108 13.59 -6.01 -78.96
N SER A 109 14.47 -6.14 -77.96
CA SER A 109 15.73 -5.40 -77.87
C SER A 109 16.89 -6.15 -78.55
N ASP A 110 16.63 -6.85 -79.66
CA ASP A 110 17.60 -7.66 -80.42
C ASP A 110 18.34 -8.71 -79.57
N ARG A 111 17.64 -9.33 -78.61
CA ARG A 111 18.20 -10.34 -77.70
C ARG A 111 17.36 -11.59 -77.62
N ILE A 112 18.05 -12.71 -77.48
CA ILE A 112 17.47 -14.02 -77.19
C ILE A 112 18.18 -14.58 -75.97
N VAL A 113 17.41 -15.10 -75.01
CA VAL A 113 17.92 -15.69 -73.77
C VAL A 113 17.58 -17.18 -73.77
N LEU A 114 18.60 -18.02 -73.62
CA LEU A 114 18.42 -19.45 -73.38
C LEU A 114 18.42 -19.70 -71.86
N LEU A 115 17.27 -20.13 -71.34
CA LEU A 115 17.10 -20.59 -69.98
C LEU A 115 17.15 -22.11 -69.98
N ARG A 116 18.12 -22.67 -69.25
CA ARG A 116 18.32 -24.12 -69.19
C ARG A 116 17.75 -24.72 -67.91
N ALA A 117 17.07 -25.85 -68.02
CA ALA A 117 16.47 -26.54 -66.88
C ALA A 117 17.54 -27.25 -66.04
N ARG A 118 17.33 -27.30 -64.73
CA ARG A 118 18.28 -27.90 -63.77
C ARG A 118 17.75 -29.25 -63.30
N PRO A 119 18.63 -30.25 -63.03
CA PRO A 119 18.18 -31.54 -62.53
C PRO A 119 17.40 -31.43 -61.21
N VAL A 120 16.23 -32.07 -61.15
CA VAL A 120 15.35 -32.11 -59.98
C VAL A 120 15.62 -33.36 -59.14
N ILE A 121 15.86 -33.18 -57.85
CA ILE A 121 16.18 -34.25 -56.90
C ILE A 121 14.98 -34.54 -56.01
N ASN A 122 14.54 -35.80 -56.03
CA ASN A 122 13.49 -36.33 -55.17
C ASN A 122 14.10 -37.04 -53.96
N ILE A 123 13.77 -36.57 -52.76
CA ILE A 123 14.12 -37.24 -51.51
C ILE A 123 13.07 -38.33 -51.26
N LEU A 124 13.48 -39.60 -51.27
CA LEU A 124 12.57 -40.74 -51.11
C LEU A 124 12.28 -41.07 -49.65
N HIS A 125 13.32 -41.06 -48.81
CA HIS A 125 13.19 -41.31 -47.38
C HIS A 125 13.74 -40.11 -46.61
N ARG A 126 12.92 -39.58 -45.72
CA ARG A 126 13.24 -38.47 -44.81
C ARG A 126 12.64 -38.75 -43.44
N THR A 127 13.16 -39.76 -42.76
CA THR A 127 12.65 -40.14 -41.44
C THR A 127 13.30 -39.27 -40.39
N LEU A 128 12.46 -38.76 -39.49
CA LEU A 128 12.87 -38.16 -38.22
C LEU A 128 12.10 -38.96 -37.18
N GLU A 129 12.78 -39.57 -36.22
CA GLU A 129 12.17 -40.33 -35.13
C GLU A 129 12.84 -39.96 -33.81
N ALA A 130 12.04 -39.72 -32.77
CA ALA A 130 12.52 -39.45 -31.42
C ALA A 130 12.20 -40.62 -30.49
N ARG A 131 13.17 -41.03 -29.67
CA ARG A 131 13.05 -42.12 -28.70
C ARG A 131 13.58 -41.67 -27.32
N PRO A 132 12.81 -41.83 -26.23
CA PRO A 132 11.43 -42.31 -26.18
C PRO A 132 10.43 -41.27 -26.73
N SER A 133 9.23 -41.71 -27.13
CA SER A 133 8.12 -40.83 -27.52
C SER A 133 7.39 -40.21 -26.32
N VAL A 134 7.47 -40.87 -25.15
CA VAL A 134 7.00 -40.38 -23.86
C VAL A 134 8.19 -40.21 -22.93
N LEU A 135 8.35 -39.02 -22.37
CA LEU A 135 9.51 -38.56 -21.62
C LEU A 135 9.18 -38.44 -20.14
N ASP A 136 9.86 -39.23 -19.32
CA ASP A 136 9.92 -39.02 -17.87
C ASP A 136 11.17 -38.20 -17.52
N PRO A 137 11.01 -36.96 -17.00
CA PRO A 137 12.14 -36.14 -16.55
C PRO A 137 13.04 -36.84 -15.52
N ALA A 138 12.51 -37.77 -14.71
CA ALA A 138 13.29 -38.46 -13.67
C ALA A 138 14.23 -39.53 -14.23
N LEU A 139 13.95 -40.06 -15.43
CA LEU A 139 14.80 -41.06 -16.10
C LEU A 139 15.92 -40.43 -16.94
N CYS A 140 15.90 -39.10 -17.11
CA CYS A 140 16.91 -38.38 -17.89
C CYS A 140 18.21 -38.22 -17.11
N THR A 141 19.32 -38.50 -17.78
CA THR A 141 20.68 -38.31 -17.24
C THR A 141 21.29 -37.01 -17.75
N ALA A 142 22.36 -36.54 -17.10
CA ALA A 142 23.10 -35.35 -17.55
C ALA A 142 23.74 -35.51 -18.96
N THR A 143 23.80 -36.74 -19.48
CA THR A 143 24.48 -37.08 -20.74
C THR A 143 23.56 -37.63 -21.83
N SER A 144 22.35 -38.09 -21.51
CA SER A 144 21.36 -38.58 -22.48
C SER A 144 19.94 -38.55 -21.88
N CYS A 145 18.98 -38.08 -22.68
CA CYS A 145 17.57 -37.98 -22.29
C CYS A 145 16.65 -38.39 -23.46
N VAL A 146 16.82 -37.78 -24.64
CA VAL A 146 16.08 -38.13 -25.87
C VAL A 146 17.07 -38.39 -27.00
N GLN A 147 16.93 -39.52 -27.67
CA GLN A 147 17.69 -39.87 -28.87
C GLN A 147 16.85 -39.57 -30.12
N VAL A 148 17.38 -38.76 -31.02
CA VAL A 148 16.76 -38.46 -32.32
C VAL A 148 17.55 -39.16 -33.42
N GLU A 149 16.85 -39.94 -34.24
CA GLU A 149 17.38 -40.58 -35.43
C GLU A 149 16.83 -39.90 -36.68
N LEU A 150 17.73 -39.35 -37.50
CA LEU A 150 17.39 -38.80 -38.81
C LEU A 150 18.02 -39.63 -39.92
N CYS A 151 17.24 -39.92 -40.96
CA CYS A 151 17.74 -40.61 -42.15
C CYS A 151 17.32 -39.89 -43.42
N PHE A 152 18.26 -39.72 -44.34
CA PHE A 152 17.99 -39.23 -45.68
C PHE A 152 18.33 -40.30 -46.73
N ALA A 153 17.49 -40.37 -47.75
CA ALA A 153 17.71 -41.17 -48.95
C ALA A 153 17.23 -40.42 -50.19
N TYR A 154 18.06 -40.39 -51.22
CA TYR A 154 17.64 -40.07 -52.57
C TYR A 154 18.03 -41.24 -53.49
N LYS A 155 17.28 -41.46 -54.57
CA LYS A 155 17.58 -42.56 -55.50
C LYS A 155 17.99 -42.04 -56.87
N GLN A 156 17.23 -41.10 -57.45
CA GLN A 156 17.32 -40.71 -58.86
C GLN A 156 16.95 -39.23 -59.03
N SER A 157 17.53 -38.59 -60.04
CA SER A 157 16.96 -37.35 -60.59
C SER A 157 15.68 -37.68 -61.36
N ALA A 158 14.71 -36.77 -61.41
CA ALA A 158 13.42 -37.02 -62.07
C ALA A 158 13.57 -37.40 -63.56
N GLY A 159 14.52 -36.75 -64.28
CA GLY A 159 14.77 -36.97 -65.71
C GLY A 159 15.81 -38.03 -66.07
N ASN A 160 16.94 -38.12 -65.35
CA ASN A 160 18.05 -39.01 -65.69
C ASN A 160 18.21 -40.15 -64.67
N PRO A 161 17.89 -41.42 -65.02
CA PRO A 161 18.04 -42.57 -64.13
C PRO A 161 19.50 -42.99 -63.87
N SER A 162 20.44 -42.51 -64.68
CA SER A 162 21.89 -42.71 -64.53
C SER A 162 22.58 -41.60 -63.73
N TYR A 163 21.83 -40.63 -63.20
CA TYR A 163 22.38 -39.55 -62.38
C TYR A 163 22.97 -40.09 -61.06
N ARG A 164 24.31 -40.11 -60.95
CA ARG A 164 25.07 -40.69 -59.81
C ARG A 164 26.01 -39.69 -59.14
N ARG A 165 25.58 -38.43 -58.98
CA ARG A 165 26.43 -37.41 -58.36
C ARG A 165 26.23 -37.34 -56.86
N ASN A 166 27.31 -37.32 -56.08
CA ASN A 166 27.21 -37.13 -54.64
C ASN A 166 26.61 -35.76 -54.34
N ILE A 167 25.47 -35.77 -53.64
CA ILE A 167 24.76 -34.56 -53.22
C ILE A 167 24.91 -34.45 -51.71
N THR A 168 25.27 -33.25 -51.26
CA THR A 168 25.34 -32.93 -49.83
C THR A 168 24.18 -32.01 -49.49
N LEU A 169 23.27 -32.48 -48.62
CA LEU A 169 22.22 -31.66 -48.03
C LEU A 169 22.77 -30.91 -46.82
N ALA A 170 22.36 -29.66 -46.67
CA ALA A 170 22.51 -28.91 -45.43
C ALA A 170 21.18 -29.02 -44.67
N TYR A 171 21.22 -29.58 -43.47
CA TYR A 171 20.04 -29.69 -42.61
C TYR A 171 20.19 -28.86 -41.34
N THR A 172 19.06 -28.43 -40.82
CA THR A 172 18.94 -27.69 -39.56
C THR A 172 17.92 -28.41 -38.70
N LEU A 173 18.37 -28.88 -37.54
CA LEU A 173 17.51 -29.47 -36.52
C LEU A 173 17.28 -28.44 -35.42
N GLU A 174 16.03 -28.29 -35.02
CA GLU A 174 15.62 -27.41 -33.95
C GLU A 174 14.83 -28.20 -32.91
N ALA A 175 15.35 -28.19 -31.69
CA ALA A 175 14.75 -28.81 -30.53
C ALA A 175 13.80 -27.82 -29.84
N ASP A 176 12.52 -28.21 -29.71
CA ASP A 176 11.45 -27.40 -29.10
C ASP A 176 11.14 -26.11 -29.90
N ARG A 177 10.78 -26.31 -31.18
CA ARG A 177 10.51 -25.22 -32.16
C ARG A 177 9.51 -24.20 -31.63
N ASP A 178 8.46 -24.67 -30.97
CA ASP A 178 7.30 -23.86 -30.61
C ASP A 178 7.50 -23.07 -29.30
N ARG A 179 8.69 -23.14 -28.68
CA ARG A 179 8.95 -22.50 -27.38
C ARG A 179 10.30 -21.80 -27.28
N ARG A 180 10.30 -20.71 -26.49
CA ARG A 180 11.50 -20.00 -26.01
C ARG A 180 11.30 -19.62 -24.53
N PRO A 181 12.20 -19.98 -23.60
CA PRO A 181 13.40 -20.81 -23.80
C PRO A 181 13.05 -22.27 -24.17
N PRO A 182 13.90 -22.96 -24.93
CA PRO A 182 13.70 -24.36 -25.31
C PRO A 182 13.87 -25.28 -24.08
N ARG A 183 13.23 -26.45 -24.09
CA ARG A 183 13.34 -27.45 -23.01
C ARG A 183 14.41 -28.51 -23.25
N LEU A 184 14.84 -28.69 -24.49
CA LEU A 184 15.90 -29.61 -24.89
C LEU A 184 17.06 -28.87 -25.57
N ARG A 185 18.26 -29.43 -25.42
CA ARG A 185 19.46 -29.00 -26.16
C ARG A 185 20.21 -30.21 -26.70
N PHE A 186 20.91 -30.07 -27.82
CA PHE A 186 21.76 -31.13 -28.36
C PHE A 186 23.01 -31.31 -27.50
N ALA A 187 23.35 -32.55 -27.16
CA ALA A 187 24.49 -32.86 -26.28
C ALA A 187 25.84 -32.39 -26.85
N GLN A 188 25.99 -32.40 -28.19
CA GLN A 188 27.22 -32.03 -28.87
C GLN A 188 27.43 -30.51 -28.94
N SER A 189 26.41 -29.75 -29.35
CA SER A 189 26.52 -28.29 -29.54
C SER A 189 26.12 -27.48 -28.31
N GLN A 190 25.48 -28.10 -27.32
CA GLN A 190 24.87 -27.45 -26.15
C GLN A 190 23.85 -26.36 -26.53
N SER A 191 23.36 -26.39 -27.78
CA SER A 191 22.39 -25.47 -28.35
C SER A 191 21.09 -26.22 -28.67
N ALA A 192 19.97 -25.51 -28.73
CA ALA A 192 18.70 -26.06 -29.22
C ALA A 192 18.66 -26.17 -30.76
N ILE A 193 19.63 -25.56 -31.46
CA ILE A 193 19.74 -25.64 -32.92
C ILE A 193 21.04 -26.35 -33.27
N LEU A 194 20.95 -27.31 -34.19
CA LEU A 194 22.08 -28.02 -34.76
C LEU A 194 22.05 -27.93 -36.28
N HIS A 195 23.14 -27.45 -36.86
CA HIS A 195 23.37 -27.48 -38.30
C HIS A 195 24.24 -28.69 -38.65
N GLY A 196 23.89 -29.38 -39.73
CA GLY A 196 24.65 -30.52 -40.20
C GLY A 196 24.69 -30.62 -41.71
N LEU A 197 25.67 -31.38 -42.19
CA LEU A 197 25.85 -31.70 -43.60
C LEU A 197 25.68 -33.19 -43.77
N PHE A 198 24.94 -33.57 -44.81
CA PHE A 198 24.58 -34.95 -45.07
C PHE A 198 24.86 -35.32 -46.52
N SER A 199 25.89 -36.15 -46.76
CA SER A 199 26.29 -36.56 -48.10
C SER A 199 25.72 -37.94 -48.47
N MET A 200 25.11 -38.03 -49.65
CA MET A 200 24.44 -39.24 -50.19
C MET A 200 25.01 -39.58 -51.58
N PRO A 201 25.04 -40.87 -51.96
CA PRO A 201 23.87 -41.50 -52.59
C PRO A 201 23.18 -42.61 -51.78
N GLU A 202 23.90 -43.31 -50.90
CA GLU A 202 23.33 -44.40 -50.12
C GLU A 202 22.59 -43.88 -48.87
N MET A 203 21.53 -44.60 -48.46
CA MET A 203 20.79 -44.28 -47.24
C MET A 203 21.75 -44.28 -46.06
N ARG A 204 21.81 -43.16 -45.34
CA ARG A 204 22.53 -43.06 -44.07
C ARG A 204 21.56 -42.59 -43.00
N CYS A 205 21.81 -43.00 -41.77
CA CYS A 205 21.09 -42.55 -40.60
C CYS A 205 22.09 -41.98 -39.61
N GLN A 206 21.74 -40.87 -38.98
CA GLN A 206 22.53 -40.26 -37.92
C GLN A 206 21.70 -40.23 -36.64
N LYS A 207 22.31 -40.66 -35.54
CA LYS A 207 21.72 -40.60 -34.20
C LYS A 207 22.32 -39.45 -33.42
N LEU A 208 21.47 -38.67 -32.78
CA LEU A 208 21.83 -37.49 -32.02
C LEU A 208 21.18 -37.56 -30.63
N GLU A 209 21.96 -37.22 -29.61
CA GLU A 209 21.49 -37.18 -28.22
C GLU A 209 21.08 -35.77 -27.84
N LEU A 210 19.92 -35.64 -27.20
CA LEU A 210 19.39 -34.42 -26.62
C LEU A 210 19.34 -34.54 -25.10
N LEU A 211 19.62 -33.43 -24.44
CA LEU A 211 19.65 -33.26 -23.00
C LEU A 211 18.47 -32.38 -22.57
N LEU A 212 17.85 -32.75 -21.45
CA LEU A 212 16.85 -31.94 -20.79
C LEU A 212 17.52 -30.73 -20.12
N MET A 213 16.88 -29.56 -20.22
CA MET A 213 17.30 -28.40 -19.44
C MET A 213 16.81 -28.51 -18.00
N ASP A 214 17.57 -27.90 -17.08
CA ASP A 214 17.18 -27.84 -15.67
C ASP A 214 16.00 -26.88 -15.47
N ASN A 215 15.16 -27.13 -14.45
CA ASN A 215 14.05 -26.25 -14.05
C ASN A 215 12.96 -26.01 -15.11
N ILE A 216 12.59 -27.05 -15.87
CA ILE A 216 11.46 -26.95 -16.81
C ILE A 216 10.16 -26.74 -16.06
N ARG A 217 9.50 -25.61 -16.37
CA ARG A 217 8.17 -25.29 -15.85
C ARG A 217 7.09 -26.07 -16.61
N ASP A 218 7.08 -26.00 -17.93
CA ASP A 218 6.03 -26.67 -18.69
C ASP A 218 6.36 -28.14 -18.99
N LYS A 219 5.63 -29.01 -18.30
CA LYS A 219 5.62 -30.47 -18.46
C LYS A 219 4.31 -30.99 -19.07
N LEU A 220 3.46 -30.11 -19.62
CA LEU A 220 2.17 -30.46 -20.23
C LEU A 220 2.24 -30.52 -21.75
N HIS A 221 2.88 -29.55 -22.39
CA HIS A 221 2.90 -29.46 -23.85
C HIS A 221 3.98 -30.38 -24.46
N PRO A 222 3.73 -31.00 -25.62
CA PRO A 222 4.75 -31.79 -26.31
C PRO A 222 5.96 -30.95 -26.67
N ILE A 223 7.11 -31.61 -26.78
CA ILE A 223 8.33 -31.04 -27.33
C ILE A 223 8.37 -31.35 -28.81
N VAL A 224 8.31 -30.31 -29.65
CA VAL A 224 8.33 -30.45 -31.11
C VAL A 224 9.76 -30.32 -31.61
N ILE A 225 10.28 -31.40 -32.18
CA ILE A 225 11.60 -31.44 -32.83
C ILE A 225 11.37 -31.32 -34.32
N SER A 226 11.92 -30.28 -34.93
CA SER A 226 11.75 -29.99 -36.35
C SER A 226 13.06 -30.14 -37.11
N MET A 227 12.96 -30.58 -38.36
CA MET A 227 14.06 -30.76 -39.29
C MET A 227 13.72 -30.04 -40.59
N ASN A 228 14.56 -29.09 -40.98
CA ASN A 228 14.53 -28.46 -42.30
C ASN A 228 15.81 -28.84 -43.05
N TYR A 229 15.72 -28.99 -44.37
CA TYR A 229 16.87 -29.29 -45.22
C TYR A 229 16.85 -28.53 -46.53
N SER A 230 18.04 -28.22 -47.02
CA SER A 230 18.26 -27.45 -48.25
C SER A 230 19.49 -27.95 -49.01
N LEU A 231 19.59 -27.56 -50.27
CA LEU A 231 20.81 -27.72 -51.06
C LEU A 231 21.67 -26.46 -50.92
N PRO A 232 22.91 -26.56 -50.42
CA PRO A 232 23.84 -25.45 -50.45
C PRO A 232 24.20 -25.12 -51.91
N LEU A 233 23.67 -24.02 -52.41
CA LEU A 233 23.94 -23.53 -53.77
C LEU A 233 25.31 -22.86 -53.82
N HIS A 234 26.31 -23.53 -54.41
CA HIS A 234 27.57 -22.89 -54.80
C HIS A 234 27.54 -22.47 -56.26
N LEU A 235 26.78 -21.44 -56.59
CA LEU A 235 26.83 -20.83 -57.92
C LEU A 235 28.27 -20.35 -58.22
N PRO A 236 28.80 -20.60 -59.43
CA PRO A 236 30.15 -20.17 -59.77
C PRO A 236 30.21 -18.64 -59.82
N GLU A 237 31.17 -18.04 -59.12
CA GLU A 237 31.33 -16.57 -58.98
C GLU A 237 31.49 -15.82 -60.32
N ARG A 238 31.81 -16.53 -61.41
CA ARG A 238 31.99 -15.93 -62.73
C ARG A 238 31.28 -16.74 -63.82
N PRO A 239 30.37 -16.14 -64.59
CA PRO A 239 29.84 -16.77 -65.79
C PRO A 239 30.99 -17.00 -66.77
N ARG A 240 31.24 -18.25 -67.14
CA ARG A 240 32.18 -18.62 -68.20
C ARG A 240 31.37 -19.00 -69.44
N LEU A 241 31.75 -18.49 -70.61
CA LEU A 241 31.11 -18.81 -71.89
C LEU A 241 31.15 -20.32 -72.17
N GLY A 242 30.05 -20.87 -72.70
CA GLY A 242 29.90 -22.27 -73.15
C GLY A 242 28.75 -23.05 -72.51
N LEU A 243 28.25 -24.07 -73.22
CA LEU A 243 27.27 -25.05 -72.71
C LEU A 243 27.97 -25.99 -71.72
N ARG A 244 27.84 -25.73 -70.42
CA ARG A 244 28.33 -26.61 -69.35
C ARG A 244 27.18 -27.40 -68.76
N SER A 245 27.42 -28.67 -68.43
CA SER A 245 26.45 -29.49 -67.69
C SER A 245 26.01 -28.78 -66.40
N LEU A 246 24.70 -28.81 -66.15
CA LEU A 246 24.04 -28.29 -64.95
C LEU A 246 23.93 -29.33 -63.83
N ASP A 247 24.52 -30.51 -63.99
CA ASP A 247 24.52 -31.59 -62.97
C ASP A 247 25.17 -31.17 -61.65
N ALA A 248 26.06 -30.18 -61.66
CA ALA A 248 26.65 -29.64 -60.44
C ALA A 248 25.69 -28.73 -59.65
N TYR A 249 24.54 -28.37 -60.22
CA TYR A 249 23.59 -27.42 -59.67
C TYR A 249 22.17 -28.00 -59.63
N PRO A 250 21.93 -29.13 -58.93
CA PRO A 250 20.57 -29.66 -58.81
C PRO A 250 19.66 -28.74 -57.99
N VAL A 251 18.35 -28.91 -58.15
CA VAL A 251 17.31 -28.31 -57.30
C VAL A 251 16.52 -29.40 -56.57
N LEU A 252 16.01 -29.11 -55.37
CA LEU A 252 15.07 -30.01 -54.71
C LEU A 252 13.71 -29.88 -55.36
N ASN A 253 12.95 -30.98 -55.40
CA ASN A 253 11.57 -30.94 -55.84
C ASN A 253 10.73 -30.06 -54.90
N GLN A 254 10.21 -28.96 -55.43
CA GLN A 254 9.41 -27.99 -54.68
C GLN A 254 8.05 -28.54 -54.23
N ALA A 255 7.56 -29.60 -54.87
CA ALA A 255 6.33 -30.29 -54.45
C ALA A 255 6.52 -31.12 -53.17
N GLN A 256 7.77 -31.43 -52.78
CA GLN A 256 8.05 -32.16 -51.55
C GLN A 256 8.20 -31.19 -50.37
N ALA A 257 7.49 -31.45 -49.26
CA ALA A 257 7.65 -30.63 -48.04
C ALA A 257 9.11 -30.66 -47.55
N LEU A 258 9.76 -29.51 -47.42
CA LEU A 258 11.17 -29.44 -47.00
C LEU A 258 11.36 -29.51 -45.48
N GLU A 259 10.25 -29.62 -44.75
CA GLU A 259 10.20 -29.70 -43.29
C GLU A 259 9.59 -31.04 -42.86
N ASN A 260 10.19 -31.64 -41.84
CA ASN A 260 9.64 -32.78 -41.12
C ASN A 260 9.72 -32.52 -39.61
N HIS A 261 8.78 -33.05 -38.84
CA HIS A 261 8.75 -32.85 -37.39
C HIS A 261 8.31 -34.12 -36.66
N THR A 262 8.75 -34.23 -35.40
CA THR A 262 8.34 -35.27 -34.47
C THR A 262 8.08 -34.68 -33.10
N GLU A 263 7.16 -35.30 -32.37
CA GLU A 263 6.77 -34.84 -31.04
C GLU A 263 7.20 -35.83 -29.96
N VAL A 264 7.66 -35.30 -28.83
CA VAL A 264 7.93 -36.05 -27.61
C VAL A 264 7.01 -35.53 -26.52
N GLN A 265 6.16 -36.39 -25.99
CA GLN A 265 5.20 -36.05 -24.93
C GLN A 265 5.86 -36.23 -23.56
N PHE A 266 5.55 -35.39 -22.58
CA PHE A 266 5.92 -35.69 -21.19
C PHE A 266 5.02 -36.80 -20.64
N GLN A 267 5.55 -37.60 -19.71
CA GLN A 267 4.73 -38.54 -18.94
C GLN A 267 3.79 -37.75 -18.02
N LYS A 268 2.48 -37.90 -18.23
CA LYS A 268 1.42 -37.26 -17.46
C LYS A 268 0.69 -38.30 -16.62
N GLU A 269 0.38 -37.98 -15.37
CA GLU A 269 -0.54 -38.76 -14.52
C GLU A 269 -2.00 -38.25 -14.69
N CYS A 270 -2.40 -37.94 -15.93
CA CYS A 270 -3.64 -37.24 -16.26
C CYS A 270 -4.63 -38.13 -17.02
N GLY A 271 -4.88 -39.33 -16.48
CA GLY A 271 -5.82 -40.27 -17.08
C GLY A 271 -5.39 -40.85 -18.45
N GLN A 272 -6.34 -41.42 -19.17
CA GLN A 272 -6.11 -42.05 -20.49
C GLN A 272 -6.28 -41.08 -21.67
N ASP A 273 -6.88 -39.91 -21.44
CA ASP A 273 -7.14 -38.87 -22.43
C ASP A 273 -6.02 -37.81 -22.53
N ASN A 274 -4.96 -37.95 -21.71
CA ASN A 274 -3.80 -37.04 -21.62
C ASN A 274 -4.18 -35.57 -21.33
N LYS A 275 -5.38 -35.34 -20.79
CA LYS A 275 -5.91 -34.01 -20.47
C LYS A 275 -6.08 -33.89 -18.96
N CYS A 276 -5.20 -33.12 -18.33
CA CYS A 276 -5.22 -32.92 -16.88
C CYS A 276 -6.38 -31.99 -16.48
N ASP A 277 -7.43 -32.54 -15.88
CA ASP A 277 -8.57 -31.76 -15.36
C ASP A 277 -8.42 -31.50 -13.85
N SER A 278 -7.94 -30.30 -13.50
CA SER A 278 -7.69 -29.91 -12.11
C SER A 278 -8.93 -29.34 -11.41
N ASN A 279 -8.93 -29.39 -10.07
CA ASN A 279 -9.96 -28.78 -9.23
C ASN A 279 -9.33 -27.97 -8.09
N LEU A 280 -8.56 -26.94 -8.45
CA LEU A 280 -8.00 -25.99 -7.50
C LEU A 280 -9.13 -25.17 -6.86
N GLN A 281 -9.23 -25.22 -5.54
CA GLN A 281 -10.14 -24.41 -4.73
C GLN A 281 -9.34 -23.66 -3.68
N MET A 282 -9.74 -22.42 -3.37
CA MET A 282 -9.12 -21.62 -2.32
C MET A 282 -10.12 -21.13 -1.29
N GLN A 283 -9.67 -21.07 -0.04
CA GLN A 283 -10.33 -20.39 1.06
C GLN A 283 -9.32 -19.45 1.69
N ALA A 284 -9.68 -18.20 1.91
CA ALA A 284 -8.77 -17.21 2.47
C ALA A 284 -9.48 -16.27 3.45
N ALA A 285 -8.76 -15.86 4.49
CA ALA A 285 -9.27 -14.97 5.52
C ALA A 285 -8.14 -14.19 6.20
N PHE A 286 -8.42 -12.94 6.57
CA PHE A 286 -7.56 -12.19 7.48
C PHE A 286 -7.68 -12.78 8.88
N VAL A 287 -6.54 -13.01 9.53
CA VAL A 287 -6.48 -13.62 10.86
C VAL A 287 -5.65 -12.77 11.82
N SER A 288 -5.97 -12.84 13.11
CA SER A 288 -5.16 -12.25 14.17
C SER A 288 -3.90 -13.08 14.43
N GLU A 289 -2.96 -12.56 15.22
CA GLU A 289 -1.80 -13.31 15.74
C GLU A 289 -2.21 -14.58 16.52
N GLN A 290 -3.46 -14.65 17.00
CA GLN A 290 -4.02 -15.81 17.70
C GLN A 290 -4.78 -16.78 16.76
N GLY A 291 -4.79 -16.51 15.46
CA GLY A 291 -5.44 -17.37 14.45
C GLY A 291 -6.96 -17.21 14.34
N GLN A 292 -7.55 -16.19 14.97
CA GLN A 292 -8.98 -15.91 14.82
C GLN A 292 -9.26 -15.07 13.58
N GLN A 293 -10.30 -15.44 12.83
CA GLN A 293 -10.73 -14.69 11.65
C GLN A 293 -11.22 -13.28 12.04
N LEU A 294 -10.70 -12.27 11.34
CA LEU A 294 -11.02 -10.86 11.54
C LEU A 294 -11.99 -10.39 10.47
N SER A 295 -13.13 -9.82 10.90
CA SER A 295 -14.05 -9.08 10.04
C SER A 295 -13.79 -7.56 10.09
N ARG A 296 -13.17 -7.09 11.18
CA ARG A 296 -12.89 -5.69 11.45
C ARG A 296 -11.54 -5.55 12.15
N LEU A 297 -10.71 -4.62 11.68
CA LEU A 297 -9.39 -4.33 12.23
C LEU A 297 -9.47 -3.07 13.10
N GLN A 298 -9.26 -3.21 14.40
CA GLN A 298 -9.11 -2.06 15.30
C GLN A 298 -7.69 -1.51 15.18
N TYR A 299 -7.45 -0.59 14.25
CA TYR A 299 -6.12 -0.02 14.03
C TYR A 299 -5.72 0.90 15.20
N SER A 300 -4.52 0.64 15.70
CA SER A 300 -3.77 1.48 16.63
C SER A 300 -2.35 1.60 16.09
N LYS A 301 -1.63 2.68 16.42
CA LYS A 301 -0.21 2.85 16.04
C LYS A 301 0.70 1.72 16.59
N ASP A 302 0.20 0.93 17.55
CA ASP A 302 0.90 -0.22 18.12
C ASP A 302 0.69 -1.54 17.35
N LEU A 303 -0.29 -1.59 16.43
CA LEU A 303 -0.54 -2.78 15.61
C LEU A 303 0.48 -2.88 14.49
N ARG A 304 1.48 -3.74 14.71
CA ARG A 304 2.59 -3.90 13.76
C ARG A 304 2.35 -4.97 12.71
N ARG A 305 1.41 -5.92 12.92
CA ARG A 305 1.29 -7.10 12.06
C ARG A 305 -0.15 -7.54 11.81
N LEU A 306 -0.43 -7.90 10.56
CA LEU A 306 -1.69 -8.49 10.10
C LEU A 306 -1.37 -9.77 9.32
N LEU A 307 -2.12 -10.85 9.56
CA LEU A 307 -1.89 -12.13 8.91
C LEU A 307 -3.02 -12.45 7.93
N LEU A 308 -2.68 -13.08 6.81
CA LEU A 308 -3.60 -13.61 5.82
C LEU A 308 -3.37 -15.12 5.70
N SER A 309 -4.37 -15.91 6.08
CA SER A 309 -4.36 -17.36 5.92
C SER A 309 -5.05 -17.72 4.61
N ILE A 310 -4.40 -18.56 3.81
CA ILE A 310 -4.86 -19.02 2.49
C ILE A 310 -4.69 -20.54 2.45
N ASN A 311 -5.79 -21.25 2.28
CA ASN A 311 -5.81 -22.70 2.12
C ASN A 311 -6.21 -23.05 0.70
N VAL A 312 -5.35 -23.77 -0.01
CA VAL A 312 -5.57 -24.22 -1.39
C VAL A 312 -5.64 -25.73 -1.44
N THR A 313 -6.66 -26.27 -2.10
CA THR A 313 -6.89 -27.72 -2.23
C THR A 313 -7.09 -28.13 -3.68
N ASN A 314 -6.61 -29.31 -4.05
CA ASN A 314 -6.89 -29.95 -5.34
C ASN A 314 -7.54 -31.31 -5.10
N THR A 315 -8.78 -31.30 -4.63
CA THR A 315 -9.52 -32.51 -4.27
C THR A 315 -10.60 -32.80 -5.28
N ARG A 316 -10.93 -34.08 -5.49
CA ARG A 316 -12.05 -34.48 -6.36
C ARG A 316 -13.37 -33.86 -5.90
N SER A 317 -14.16 -33.33 -6.84
CA SER A 317 -15.51 -32.83 -6.61
C SER A 317 -16.54 -33.60 -7.46
N SER A 318 -17.82 -33.27 -7.32
CA SER A 318 -18.88 -33.84 -8.15
C SER A 318 -18.76 -33.44 -9.62
N GLU A 319 -18.15 -32.29 -9.91
CA GLU A 319 -18.04 -31.72 -11.25
C GLU A 319 -16.66 -31.99 -11.89
N ARG A 320 -15.61 -32.22 -11.08
CA ARG A 320 -14.24 -32.36 -11.58
C ARG A 320 -13.45 -33.44 -10.87
N LEU A 321 -12.54 -34.06 -11.63
CA LEU A 321 -11.72 -35.19 -11.17
C LEU A 321 -10.63 -34.78 -10.18
N GLY A 322 -10.14 -33.53 -10.25
CA GLY A 322 -9.10 -33.03 -9.35
C GLY A 322 -7.75 -33.69 -9.61
N GLU A 323 -7.39 -33.83 -10.89
CA GLU A 323 -6.09 -34.35 -11.33
C GLU A 323 -4.99 -33.29 -11.15
N ASP A 324 -3.74 -33.68 -11.45
CA ASP A 324 -2.57 -32.85 -11.23
C ASP A 324 -2.64 -31.47 -11.94
N ALA A 325 -2.51 -30.41 -11.14
CA ALA A 325 -2.47 -29.04 -11.61
C ALA A 325 -1.02 -28.62 -11.89
N HIS A 326 -0.68 -28.37 -13.15
CA HIS A 326 0.68 -27.97 -13.54
C HIS A 326 0.82 -26.46 -13.54
N GLU A 327 1.99 -25.97 -13.13
CA GLU A 327 2.23 -24.52 -12.92
C GLU A 327 1.12 -23.87 -12.07
N ALA A 328 0.78 -24.50 -10.93
CA ALA A 328 -0.22 -23.95 -10.02
C ALA A 328 0.36 -22.71 -9.32
N LEU A 329 -0.23 -21.55 -9.61
CA LEU A 329 0.23 -20.24 -9.13
C LEU A 329 -0.90 -19.51 -8.42
N LEU A 330 -0.54 -18.77 -7.37
CA LEU A 330 -1.43 -17.84 -6.67
C LEU A 330 -0.88 -16.43 -6.82
N THR A 331 -1.66 -15.54 -7.43
CA THR A 331 -1.38 -14.12 -7.53
C THR A 331 -2.20 -13.35 -6.49
N LEU A 332 -1.54 -12.52 -5.71
CA LEU A 332 -2.12 -11.72 -4.65
C LEU A 332 -1.81 -10.24 -4.89
N ALA A 333 -2.85 -9.43 -5.06
CA ALA A 333 -2.77 -7.97 -5.12
C ALA A 333 -3.27 -7.38 -3.80
N VAL A 334 -2.43 -6.59 -3.15
CA VAL A 334 -2.69 -5.95 -1.85
C VAL A 334 -2.53 -4.43 -1.95
N PRO A 335 -3.22 -3.65 -1.12
CA PRO A 335 -3.10 -2.20 -1.12
C PRO A 335 -1.71 -1.79 -0.59
N PRO A 336 -1.22 -0.60 -0.96
CA PRO A 336 0.10 -0.10 -0.52
C PRO A 336 0.22 0.06 1.00
N SER A 337 -0.90 0.06 1.72
CA SER A 337 -0.96 0.08 3.19
C SER A 337 -0.45 -1.21 3.85
N LEU A 338 -0.34 -2.31 3.10
CA LEU A 338 0.12 -3.62 3.57
C LEU A 338 1.46 -3.97 2.92
N LEU A 339 2.53 -3.90 3.72
CA LEU A 339 3.87 -4.25 3.25
C LEU A 339 4.19 -5.70 3.59
N LEU A 340 4.65 -6.48 2.62
CA LEU A 340 4.95 -7.90 2.84
C LEU A 340 6.11 -8.04 3.85
N SER A 341 5.86 -8.73 4.97
CA SER A 341 6.86 -8.97 6.02
C SER A 341 7.46 -10.37 5.91
N SER A 342 6.61 -11.42 5.87
CA SER A 342 7.09 -12.80 5.72
C SER A 342 6.01 -13.71 5.13
N VAL A 343 6.46 -14.83 4.57
CA VAL A 343 5.59 -15.89 4.04
C VAL A 343 6.01 -17.21 4.67
N ARG A 344 5.02 -18.01 5.08
CA ARG A 344 5.21 -19.39 5.54
C ARG A 344 4.38 -20.32 4.67
N PRO A 345 4.97 -21.38 4.09
CA PRO A 345 6.40 -21.75 4.10
C PRO A 345 7.32 -20.75 3.35
N ALA A 346 8.59 -20.68 3.75
CA ALA A 346 9.54 -19.71 3.21
C ALA A 346 10.01 -20.10 1.79
N GLY A 347 10.20 -19.12 0.92
CA GLY A 347 10.68 -19.32 -0.46
C GLY A 347 9.57 -19.62 -1.49
N THR A 348 8.32 -19.72 -1.06
CA THR A 348 7.17 -20.04 -1.92
C THR A 348 6.66 -18.84 -2.73
N CYS A 349 6.87 -17.61 -2.24
CA CYS A 349 6.37 -16.40 -2.90
C CYS A 349 7.46 -15.36 -3.16
N GLN A 350 7.29 -14.63 -4.26
CA GLN A 350 8.11 -13.50 -4.67
C GLN A 350 7.26 -12.24 -4.70
N ALA A 351 7.75 -11.15 -4.11
CA ALA A 351 7.07 -9.86 -4.07
C ALA A 351 7.69 -8.88 -5.07
N ASN A 352 6.92 -8.56 -6.12
CA ASN A 352 7.17 -7.42 -7.01
C ASN A 352 6.01 -6.42 -6.83
N GLU A 353 5.32 -6.02 -7.91
CA GLU A 353 4.09 -5.21 -7.86
C GLU A 353 2.91 -6.00 -7.27
N THR A 354 2.83 -7.28 -7.62
CA THR A 354 1.92 -8.27 -7.04
C THR A 354 2.74 -9.39 -6.39
N ILE A 355 2.18 -10.01 -5.36
CA ILE A 355 2.81 -11.16 -4.69
C ILE A 355 2.45 -12.42 -5.49
N LEU A 356 3.45 -13.07 -6.07
CA LEU A 356 3.29 -14.32 -6.81
C LEU A 356 3.79 -15.49 -5.96
N CYS A 357 2.94 -16.49 -5.74
CA CYS A 357 3.24 -17.68 -4.96
C CYS A 357 3.19 -18.93 -5.84
N GLU A 358 4.29 -19.71 -5.86
CA GLU A 358 4.39 -20.98 -6.57
C GLU A 358 3.87 -22.12 -5.66
N LEU A 359 2.69 -22.68 -5.96
CA LEU A 359 2.06 -23.69 -5.11
C LEU A 359 2.62 -25.09 -5.35
N GLY A 360 3.02 -25.38 -6.60
CA GLY A 360 3.57 -26.68 -7.00
C GLY A 360 3.57 -26.85 -8.52
N ASN A 361 4.46 -27.73 -9.02
CA ASN A 361 4.54 -28.06 -10.43
C ASN A 361 4.99 -29.52 -10.69
N PRO A 362 4.07 -30.51 -10.55
CA PRO A 362 2.62 -30.33 -10.37
C PRO A 362 2.18 -30.14 -8.89
N PHE A 363 1.00 -29.56 -8.70
CA PHE A 363 0.22 -29.61 -7.48
C PHE A 363 -0.72 -30.83 -7.56
N LYS A 364 -0.38 -31.86 -6.78
CA LYS A 364 -0.88 -33.22 -6.97
C LYS A 364 -2.35 -33.38 -6.63
N GLN A 365 -2.97 -34.42 -7.17
CA GLN A 365 -4.30 -34.86 -6.76
C GLN A 365 -4.38 -35.12 -5.24
N ASN A 366 -5.45 -34.63 -4.62
CA ASN A 366 -5.73 -34.66 -3.18
C ASN A 366 -4.69 -33.94 -2.30
N GLN A 367 -3.87 -33.06 -2.87
CA GLN A 367 -2.95 -32.22 -2.12
C GLN A 367 -3.68 -31.01 -1.52
N ARG A 368 -3.24 -30.59 -0.33
CA ARG A 368 -3.65 -29.36 0.35
C ARG A 368 -2.42 -28.57 0.77
N MET A 369 -2.49 -27.24 0.64
CA MET A 369 -1.43 -26.32 1.01
C MET A 369 -2.01 -25.15 1.80
N GLU A 370 -1.41 -24.85 2.94
CA GLU A 370 -1.73 -23.69 3.74
C GLU A 370 -0.59 -22.68 3.64
N LEU A 371 -0.92 -21.46 3.21
CA LEU A 371 -0.02 -20.31 3.18
C LEU A 371 -0.45 -19.30 4.24
N LEU A 372 0.51 -18.87 5.04
CA LEU A 372 0.35 -17.79 6.01
C LEU A 372 1.24 -16.63 5.60
N ILE A 373 0.62 -15.52 5.19
CA ILE A 373 1.32 -14.32 4.74
C ILE A 373 1.18 -13.24 5.82
N ALA A 374 2.31 -12.75 6.33
CA ALA A 374 2.35 -11.68 7.31
C ALA A 374 2.64 -10.33 6.64
N PHE A 375 1.82 -9.33 6.96
CA PHE A 375 1.95 -7.96 6.50
C PHE A 375 2.27 -7.01 7.65
N GLU A 376 3.12 -6.03 7.38
CA GLU A 376 3.33 -4.86 8.23
C GLU A 376 2.38 -3.73 7.80
N VAL A 377 1.66 -3.15 8.76
CA VAL A 377 0.61 -2.16 8.49
C VAL A 377 1.15 -0.76 8.72
N THR A 378 1.66 -0.11 7.67
CA THR A 378 2.35 1.20 7.77
C THR A 378 1.59 2.35 7.10
N GLY A 379 0.64 2.06 6.20
CA GLY A 379 -0.04 3.07 5.38
C GLY A 379 -1.53 3.23 5.62
N VAL A 380 -2.02 2.96 6.84
CA VAL A 380 -3.42 3.19 7.22
C VAL A 380 -3.57 4.64 7.69
N THR A 381 -4.51 5.37 7.11
CA THR A 381 -4.80 6.78 7.43
C THR A 381 -6.25 6.94 7.89
N LEU A 382 -6.64 8.12 8.35
CA LEU A 382 -8.04 8.42 8.68
C LEU A 382 -9.01 8.27 7.48
N HIS A 383 -8.50 8.28 6.25
CA HIS A 383 -9.29 8.12 5.02
C HIS A 383 -9.46 6.66 4.58
N THR A 384 -8.61 5.73 5.06
CA THR A 384 -8.70 4.32 4.68
C THR A 384 -9.82 3.64 5.45
N ARG A 385 -10.92 3.31 4.76
CA ARG A 385 -12.10 2.65 5.34
C ARG A 385 -12.00 1.14 5.35
N GLU A 386 -11.40 0.58 4.31
CA GLU A 386 -11.27 -0.86 4.12
C GLU A 386 -9.93 -1.19 3.47
N LEU A 387 -9.43 -2.38 3.79
CA LEU A 387 -8.29 -3.00 3.12
C LEU A 387 -8.83 -4.10 2.23
N GLN A 388 -8.59 -3.96 0.92
CA GLN A 388 -9.07 -4.89 -0.09
C GLN A 388 -7.91 -5.70 -0.66
N ALA A 389 -7.91 -7.01 -0.46
CA ALA A 389 -6.94 -7.92 -1.07
C ALA A 389 -7.61 -8.78 -2.14
N GLN A 390 -7.01 -8.86 -3.33
CA GLN A 390 -7.51 -9.66 -4.44
C GLN A 390 -6.60 -10.86 -4.66
N LEU A 391 -7.18 -12.06 -4.57
CA LEU A 391 -6.50 -13.35 -4.74
C LEU A 391 -6.98 -13.99 -6.03
N GLN A 392 -6.07 -14.54 -6.82
CA GLN A 392 -6.42 -15.26 -8.04
C GLN A 392 -5.51 -16.48 -8.21
N LEU A 393 -6.15 -17.63 -8.39
CA LEU A 393 -5.47 -18.87 -8.73
C LEU A 393 -5.32 -18.98 -10.25
N SER A 394 -4.23 -19.61 -10.69
CA SER A 394 -4.00 -19.94 -12.09
C SER A 394 -3.26 -21.28 -12.22
N THR A 395 -3.48 -21.97 -13.32
CA THR A 395 -2.89 -23.27 -13.65
C THR A 395 -2.81 -23.40 -15.16
N SER A 396 -1.87 -24.19 -15.64
CA SER A 396 -1.76 -24.57 -17.06
C SER A 396 -2.59 -25.81 -17.41
N SER A 397 -3.03 -26.58 -16.39
CA SER A 397 -4.02 -27.65 -16.55
C SER A 397 -5.40 -27.10 -16.92
N HIS A 398 -6.29 -27.94 -17.44
CA HIS A 398 -7.62 -27.48 -17.86
C HIS A 398 -8.53 -27.24 -16.66
N GLN A 399 -8.96 -25.99 -16.49
CA GLN A 399 -9.85 -25.58 -15.41
C GLN A 399 -10.40 -24.15 -15.67
N ASP A 400 -11.67 -24.07 -16.06
CA ASP A 400 -12.30 -22.82 -16.55
C ASP A 400 -13.04 -22.00 -15.47
N ASP A 401 -13.03 -22.44 -14.21
CA ASP A 401 -13.83 -21.87 -13.11
C ASP A 401 -13.01 -21.02 -12.13
N LEU A 402 -11.75 -20.73 -12.45
CA LEU A 402 -10.88 -19.90 -11.60
C LEU A 402 -11.27 -18.43 -11.72
N ARG A 403 -11.99 -17.94 -10.70
CA ARG A 403 -12.37 -16.53 -10.57
C ARG A 403 -11.58 -15.85 -9.46
N PRO A 404 -11.28 -14.55 -9.60
CA PRO A 404 -10.62 -13.81 -8.53
C PRO A 404 -11.53 -13.71 -7.30
N MET A 405 -10.97 -13.95 -6.13
CA MET A 405 -11.62 -13.74 -4.84
C MET A 405 -11.15 -12.42 -4.25
N THR A 406 -12.09 -11.61 -3.79
CA THR A 406 -11.79 -10.35 -3.11
C THR A 406 -12.09 -10.49 -1.63
N LEU A 407 -11.12 -10.16 -0.79
CA LEU A 407 -11.27 -10.07 0.65
C LEU A 407 -11.29 -8.60 1.07
N THR A 408 -12.30 -8.22 1.84
CA THR A 408 -12.46 -6.87 2.39
C THR A 408 -12.37 -6.93 3.91
N LEU A 409 -11.47 -6.14 4.49
CA LEU A 409 -11.34 -5.96 5.92
C LEU A 409 -11.66 -4.52 6.29
N LEU A 410 -12.73 -4.30 7.04
CA LEU A 410 -13.12 -2.97 7.53
C LEU A 410 -12.13 -2.50 8.60
N VAL A 411 -11.71 -1.24 8.52
CA VAL A 411 -10.75 -0.67 9.46
C VAL A 411 -11.43 0.33 10.38
N ASP A 412 -11.33 0.08 11.68
CA ASP A 412 -11.72 1.01 12.74
C ASP A 412 -10.48 1.73 13.24
N TYR A 413 -10.45 3.05 13.08
CA TYR A 413 -9.34 3.89 13.54
C TYR A 413 -9.69 4.48 14.90
N THR A 414 -8.83 4.26 15.88
CA THR A 414 -8.96 4.86 17.23
C THR A 414 -8.05 6.09 17.36
N LEU A 415 -8.66 7.27 17.52
CA LEU A 415 -7.94 8.52 17.67
C LEU A 415 -7.38 8.66 19.09
N GLN A 416 -6.07 8.89 19.19
CA GLN A 416 -5.39 9.18 20.43
C GLN A 416 -5.26 10.70 20.62
N ALA A 417 -6.19 11.31 21.36
CA ALA A 417 -6.08 12.70 21.80
C ALA A 417 -5.97 12.78 23.33
N SER A 418 -5.26 13.78 23.83
CA SER A 418 -5.08 14.02 25.26
C SER A 418 -5.69 15.36 25.67
N LEU A 419 -6.25 15.39 26.88
CA LEU A 419 -6.77 16.59 27.53
C LEU A 419 -6.04 16.76 28.86
N SER A 420 -5.36 17.89 29.03
CA SER A 420 -4.70 18.30 30.27
C SER A 420 -5.08 19.72 30.65
N MET A 421 -4.81 20.12 31.89
CA MET A 421 -5.13 21.45 32.41
C MET A 421 -3.90 22.04 33.10
N VAL A 422 -3.68 23.35 32.96
CA VAL A 422 -2.53 24.03 33.60
C VAL A 422 -2.72 24.13 35.11
N SER A 423 -3.93 24.49 35.55
CA SER A 423 -4.29 24.53 36.97
C SER A 423 -5.70 23.99 37.20
N HIS A 424 -5.81 22.92 37.99
CA HIS A 424 -7.09 22.31 38.38
C HIS A 424 -7.83 23.08 39.47
N ARG A 425 -7.14 24.01 40.15
CA ARG A 425 -7.66 24.73 41.31
C ARG A 425 -7.22 26.20 41.26
N LEU A 426 -8.20 27.09 41.14
CA LEU A 426 -7.98 28.54 41.22
C LEU A 426 -8.38 29.06 42.59
N GLN A 427 -7.76 30.17 43.00
CA GLN A 427 -8.16 30.93 44.17
C GLN A 427 -8.65 32.31 43.72
N SER A 428 -9.77 32.76 44.27
CA SER A 428 -10.36 34.06 44.00
C SER A 428 -10.97 34.61 45.28
N TYR A 429 -11.29 35.90 45.28
CA TYR A 429 -11.90 36.58 46.42
C TYR A 429 -13.20 37.26 46.03
N PHE A 430 -14.11 37.42 46.99
CA PHE A 430 -15.32 38.23 46.83
C PHE A 430 -15.40 39.32 47.90
N GLY A 431 -15.76 40.54 47.47
CA GLY A 431 -15.79 41.74 48.30
C GLY A 431 -16.39 42.93 47.54
N GLY A 432 -16.48 44.08 48.21
CA GLY A 432 -17.05 45.31 47.63
C GLY A 432 -18.52 45.57 48.01
N THR A 433 -19.24 46.27 47.14
CA THR A 433 -20.64 46.69 47.38
C THR A 433 -21.59 45.93 46.46
N VAL A 434 -22.81 45.67 46.94
CA VAL A 434 -23.84 44.95 46.17
C VAL A 434 -24.30 45.83 45.01
N MET A 435 -24.04 45.38 43.79
CA MET A 435 -24.50 46.02 42.55
C MET A 435 -25.44 45.09 41.78
N GLY A 436 -26.58 45.61 41.33
CA GLY A 436 -27.53 44.87 40.49
C GLY A 436 -27.10 44.84 39.02
N GLU A 437 -27.66 43.92 38.24
CA GLU A 437 -27.31 43.68 36.83
C GLU A 437 -27.33 44.94 35.97
N SER A 438 -28.38 45.77 36.09
CA SER A 438 -28.54 47.01 35.32
C SER A 438 -27.52 48.11 35.69
N GLY A 439 -26.82 47.95 36.81
CA GLY A 439 -25.81 48.89 37.29
C GLY A 439 -24.40 48.60 36.75
N MET A 440 -24.15 47.39 36.24
CA MET A 440 -22.82 46.98 35.76
C MET A 440 -22.58 47.48 34.34
N LYS A 441 -21.44 48.13 34.09
CA LYS A 441 -21.08 48.64 32.75
C LYS A 441 -19.78 48.03 32.24
N THR A 442 -18.84 47.81 33.13
CA THR A 442 -17.55 47.18 32.84
C THR A 442 -17.51 45.79 33.45
N VAL A 443 -16.65 44.91 32.90
CA VAL A 443 -16.46 43.58 33.49
C VAL A 443 -15.83 43.69 34.89
N GLU A 444 -15.16 44.80 35.20
CA GLU A 444 -14.63 45.12 36.54
C GLU A 444 -15.71 45.26 37.62
N ASP A 445 -16.92 45.68 37.24
CA ASP A 445 -18.03 45.85 38.17
C ASP A 445 -18.63 44.51 38.65
N VAL A 446 -18.36 43.41 37.94
CA VAL A 446 -18.90 42.07 38.26
C VAL A 446 -18.17 41.45 39.46
N GLY A 447 -16.84 41.55 39.46
CA GLY A 447 -16.00 40.99 40.52
C GLY A 447 -14.63 40.50 40.04
N SER A 448 -14.03 39.60 40.81
CA SER A 448 -12.67 39.10 40.62
C SER A 448 -12.52 38.24 39.35
N PRO A 449 -11.43 38.40 38.58
CA PRO A 449 -11.22 37.66 37.34
C PRO A 449 -10.77 36.21 37.58
N LEU A 450 -11.25 35.30 36.74
CA LEU A 450 -10.91 33.88 36.67
C LEU A 450 -10.38 33.56 35.28
N LYS A 451 -9.28 32.79 35.21
CA LYS A 451 -8.68 32.35 33.95
C LYS A 451 -8.38 30.85 34.02
N TYR A 452 -9.16 30.06 33.30
CA TYR A 452 -8.93 28.63 33.15
C TYR A 452 -8.21 28.35 31.83
N GLU A 453 -7.17 27.52 31.88
CA GLU A 453 -6.38 27.14 30.70
C GLU A 453 -6.38 25.61 30.52
N PHE A 454 -7.00 25.15 29.44
CA PHE A 454 -7.05 23.75 29.03
C PHE A 454 -6.09 23.53 27.88
N GLN A 455 -5.29 22.47 27.96
CA GLN A 455 -4.34 22.07 26.93
C GLN A 455 -4.84 20.80 26.26
N VAL A 456 -5.02 20.85 24.95
CA VAL A 456 -5.40 19.70 24.13
C VAL A 456 -4.20 19.28 23.31
N GLY A 457 -3.72 18.05 23.52
CA GLY A 457 -2.53 17.53 22.87
C GLY A 457 -2.67 17.44 21.35
N PRO A 458 -1.54 17.44 20.62
CA PRO A 458 -1.55 17.46 19.16
C PRO A 458 -2.27 16.23 18.60
N MET A 459 -3.14 16.46 17.63
CA MET A 459 -3.74 15.39 16.83
C MET A 459 -2.64 14.84 15.92
N GLY A 460 -2.26 13.57 16.09
CA GLY A 460 -1.13 13.01 15.33
C GLY A 460 -1.33 13.11 13.81
N ASP A 461 -2.50 12.72 13.33
CA ASP A 461 -2.92 12.85 11.94
C ASP A 461 -4.11 13.84 11.92
N GLY A 462 -4.04 14.89 11.11
CA GLY A 462 -5.08 15.93 11.08
C GLY A 462 -6.46 15.37 10.74
N LEU A 463 -7.48 15.75 11.52
CA LEU A 463 -8.86 15.26 11.36
C LEU A 463 -9.56 15.76 10.10
N ALA A 464 -9.04 16.83 9.47
CA ALA A 464 -9.59 17.43 8.26
C ALA A 464 -11.12 17.55 8.29
N SER A 465 -11.80 17.28 7.17
CA SER A 465 -13.27 17.32 7.05
C SER A 465 -13.99 16.07 7.59
N LEU A 466 -13.28 15.14 8.25
CA LEU A 466 -13.84 13.84 8.68
C LEU A 466 -14.51 13.93 10.05
N GLY A 467 -14.15 14.92 10.87
CA GLY A 467 -14.71 15.14 12.19
C GLY A 467 -14.13 16.37 12.86
N THR A 468 -14.70 16.77 13.99
CA THR A 468 -14.21 17.88 14.80
C THR A 468 -14.10 17.44 16.26
N LEU A 469 -12.99 17.77 16.92
CA LEU A 469 -12.89 17.64 18.37
C LEU A 469 -13.65 18.78 19.02
N VAL A 470 -14.45 18.46 20.04
CA VAL A 470 -15.25 19.44 20.78
C VAL A 470 -14.88 19.34 22.25
N LEU A 471 -14.51 20.48 22.84
CA LEU A 471 -14.38 20.64 24.27
C LEU A 471 -15.72 21.11 24.84
N GLY A 472 -16.39 20.23 25.58
CA GLY A 472 -17.61 20.54 26.32
C GLY A 472 -17.28 20.88 27.77
N LEU A 473 -17.71 22.05 28.24
CA LEU A 473 -17.56 22.48 29.63
C LEU A 473 -18.93 22.50 30.32
N GLU A 474 -19.01 21.89 31.49
CA GLU A 474 -20.21 21.94 32.34
C GLU A 474 -20.17 23.21 33.22
N TRP A 475 -20.44 24.36 32.64
CA TRP A 475 -20.15 25.65 33.28
C TRP A 475 -21.16 26.02 34.37
N PRO A 476 -20.72 26.30 35.62
CA PRO A 476 -21.63 26.64 36.72
C PRO A 476 -22.05 28.11 36.63
N TYR A 477 -23.22 28.32 36.02
CA TYR A 477 -23.69 29.62 35.54
C TYR A 477 -24.50 30.37 36.59
N GLU A 478 -25.45 29.68 37.22
CA GLU A 478 -26.38 30.24 38.21
C GLU A 478 -26.40 29.39 39.49
N VAL A 479 -26.72 30.02 40.61
CA VAL A 479 -27.14 29.33 41.83
C VAL A 479 -28.62 28.94 41.73
N ALA A 480 -29.08 28.01 42.59
CA ALA A 480 -30.43 27.46 42.53
C ALA A 480 -31.57 28.50 42.53
N ASN A 481 -31.34 29.69 43.08
CA ASN A 481 -32.27 30.81 43.14
C ASN A 481 -32.28 31.71 41.88
N GLY A 482 -31.50 31.37 40.85
CA GLY A 482 -31.44 32.11 39.59
C GLY A 482 -30.50 33.33 39.58
N LYS A 483 -29.70 33.53 40.63
CA LYS A 483 -28.63 34.55 40.63
C LYS A 483 -27.37 34.01 39.95
N TRP A 484 -26.57 34.91 39.38
CA TRP A 484 -25.29 34.59 38.74
C TRP A 484 -24.28 33.99 39.72
N LEU A 485 -23.55 32.97 39.29
CA LEU A 485 -22.42 32.39 40.03
C LEU A 485 -21.09 32.79 39.39
N LEU A 486 -20.77 32.21 38.23
CA LEU A 486 -19.58 32.55 37.44
C LEU A 486 -19.99 33.13 36.09
N TYR A 487 -19.61 34.37 35.84
CA TYR A 487 -19.94 35.09 34.61
C TYR A 487 -18.86 34.87 33.54
N PRO A 488 -19.14 34.12 32.46
CA PRO A 488 -18.16 33.89 31.39
C PRO A 488 -18.02 35.13 30.49
N THR A 489 -16.79 35.58 30.25
CA THR A 489 -16.51 36.82 29.54
C THR A 489 -16.02 36.57 28.12
N GLU A 490 -14.99 35.73 27.97
CA GLU A 490 -14.47 35.34 26.66
C GLU A 490 -13.88 33.93 26.71
N ILE A 491 -14.02 33.20 25.61
CA ILE A 491 -13.35 31.92 25.39
C ILE A 491 -12.50 32.05 24.14
N THR A 492 -11.20 31.84 24.27
CA THR A 492 -10.25 31.92 23.15
C THR A 492 -9.53 30.60 22.97
N VAL A 493 -9.44 30.16 21.72
CA VAL A 493 -8.73 28.95 21.31
C VAL A 493 -7.44 29.38 20.61
N GLN A 494 -6.31 29.09 21.23
CA GLN A 494 -4.98 29.45 20.77
C GLN A 494 -4.24 28.20 20.27
N GLY A 495 -3.99 28.15 18.95
CA GLY A 495 -3.18 27.12 18.30
C GLY A 495 -2.19 27.78 17.33
N ASN A 496 -2.37 27.58 16.03
CA ASN A 496 -1.64 28.31 14.98
C ASN A 496 -2.18 29.75 14.75
N GLY A 497 -3.29 30.09 15.41
CA GLY A 497 -3.94 31.40 15.45
C GLY A 497 -4.83 31.50 16.69
N SER A 498 -5.34 32.70 16.99
CA SER A 498 -6.28 32.93 18.10
C SER A 498 -7.69 33.10 17.55
N TRP A 499 -8.60 32.22 17.94
CA TRP A 499 -9.99 32.22 17.49
C TRP A 499 -10.93 32.35 18.68
N PRO A 500 -11.92 33.26 18.65
CA PRO A 500 -12.95 33.31 19.68
C PRO A 500 -13.92 32.12 19.51
N CYS A 501 -14.17 31.38 20.59
CA CYS A 501 -15.20 30.36 20.62
C CYS A 501 -16.52 30.99 21.09
N ARG A 502 -17.58 30.84 20.28
CA ARG A 502 -18.94 31.24 20.65
C ARG A 502 -19.84 30.01 20.71
N PRO A 503 -20.13 29.48 21.90
CA PRO A 503 -21.07 28.37 22.06
C PRO A 503 -22.49 28.84 21.67
N PRO A 504 -23.35 27.92 21.22
CA PRO A 504 -24.73 28.25 20.86
C PRO A 504 -25.52 28.77 22.07
N GLY A 505 -26.36 29.80 21.87
CA GLY A 505 -27.24 30.35 22.89
C GLY A 505 -26.80 31.67 23.55
N ASP A 506 -25.81 32.37 22.98
CA ASP A 506 -25.32 33.69 23.45
C ASP A 506 -24.99 33.75 24.96
N LEU A 507 -24.44 32.65 25.48
CA LEU A 507 -24.11 32.48 26.90
C LEU A 507 -22.82 33.19 27.34
N ILE A 508 -22.04 33.74 26.41
CA ILE A 508 -20.76 34.41 26.68
C ILE A 508 -20.97 35.91 26.64
N ASN A 509 -20.64 36.59 27.74
CA ASN A 509 -20.87 38.02 27.95
C ASN A 509 -22.29 38.51 27.53
N PRO A 510 -23.38 37.88 28.00
CA PRO A 510 -24.75 38.22 27.58
C PRO A 510 -25.16 39.68 27.91
N LEU A 511 -24.55 40.29 28.94
CA LEU A 511 -24.80 41.68 29.31
C LEU A 511 -24.00 42.69 28.45
N ASN A 512 -23.21 42.23 27.47
CA ASN A 512 -22.38 43.07 26.60
C ASN A 512 -21.49 44.07 27.37
N LEU A 513 -20.89 43.62 28.47
CA LEU A 513 -20.01 44.45 29.31
C LEU A 513 -18.71 44.78 28.56
N THR A 514 -18.19 46.00 28.74
CA THR A 514 -16.96 46.45 28.07
C THR A 514 -15.72 45.80 28.70
N LEU A 515 -14.95 45.07 27.89
CA LEU A 515 -13.66 44.50 28.25
C LEU A 515 -12.58 45.60 28.22
N SER A 516 -11.96 45.90 29.35
CA SER A 516 -10.83 46.82 29.42
C SER A 516 -9.59 46.18 28.77
N VAL A 517 -9.25 46.63 27.56
CA VAL A 517 -7.97 46.27 26.90
C VAL A 517 -6.83 47.02 27.61
N PRO A 518 -5.80 46.36 28.14
CA PRO A 518 -4.64 47.04 28.70
C PRO A 518 -3.82 47.64 27.55
N GLY A 519 -4.13 48.87 27.15
CA GLY A 519 -3.45 49.50 26.01
C GLY A 519 -3.76 50.96 25.70
N ASP A 520 -4.83 51.57 26.23
CA ASP A 520 -5.13 52.98 25.95
C ASP A 520 -5.53 53.76 27.21
N ARG A 521 -4.52 54.05 28.03
CA ARG A 521 -4.50 55.28 28.83
C ARG A 521 -3.21 56.02 28.51
N GLN A 522 -3.30 57.05 27.67
CA GLN A 522 -2.25 58.04 27.50
C GLN A 522 -2.01 58.72 28.86
N SER A 523 -0.99 58.27 29.57
CA SER A 523 -0.51 58.91 30.78
C SER A 523 0.59 59.91 30.40
N SER A 524 0.27 61.19 30.55
CA SER A 524 1.26 62.27 30.58
C SER A 524 2.20 62.06 31.78
N PRO A 525 3.54 62.11 31.61
CA PRO A 525 4.46 61.75 32.67
C PRO A 525 4.77 62.95 33.57
N GLN A 526 4.45 62.86 34.87
CA GLN A 526 5.11 63.69 35.88
C GLN A 526 6.07 62.85 36.73
N ARG A 527 7.35 63.20 36.58
CA ARG A 527 8.53 62.68 37.29
C ARG A 527 8.34 62.61 38.80
N ARG A 528 8.76 61.49 39.42
CA ARG A 528 9.77 61.56 40.49
C ARG A 528 10.65 60.31 40.53
N ARG A 529 11.91 60.62 40.86
CA ARG A 529 13.16 59.90 40.63
C ARG A 529 13.37 58.83 41.71
N ARG A 530 13.84 57.66 41.32
CA ARG A 530 14.29 56.58 42.22
C ARG A 530 15.55 56.99 42.98
N GLN A 531 15.64 56.58 44.24
CA GLN A 531 16.91 56.26 44.87
C GLN A 531 16.72 54.95 45.67
N LEU A 532 17.66 54.03 45.49
CA LEU A 532 17.69 52.68 46.05
C LEU A 532 17.99 52.71 47.55
N ASP A 533 17.51 51.69 48.28
CA ASP A 533 18.21 51.16 49.46
C ASP A 533 18.33 49.63 49.39
N PRO A 534 19.43 49.04 49.94
CA PRO A 534 19.76 47.62 49.90
C PRO A 534 19.23 46.88 51.14
N GLY A 535 19.35 45.55 51.13
CA GLY A 535 18.64 44.64 52.02
C GLY A 535 18.99 44.67 53.50
N GLY A 536 18.18 43.92 54.26
CA GLY A 536 18.51 43.37 55.58
C GLY A 536 17.68 43.93 56.72
N GLY A 537 16.55 43.29 57.04
CA GLY A 537 15.80 43.56 58.27
C GLY A 537 14.66 42.57 58.45
N GLN A 538 14.71 41.83 59.54
CA GLN A 538 13.76 40.80 59.96
C GLN A 538 12.31 41.29 59.84
N GLY A 539 11.46 40.50 59.19
CA GLY A 539 10.02 40.73 59.22
C GLY A 539 9.52 40.72 60.67
N PRO A 540 8.59 41.61 61.06
CA PRO A 540 7.88 41.42 62.31
C PRO A 540 7.12 40.08 62.23
N PRO A 541 6.98 39.35 63.36
CA PRO A 541 6.23 38.11 63.36
C PRO A 541 4.80 38.39 62.86
N PRO A 542 4.12 37.40 62.24
CA PRO A 542 2.75 37.57 61.83
C PRO A 542 1.93 37.91 63.09
N VAL A 543 1.44 39.14 63.15
CA VAL A 543 0.40 39.51 64.09
C VAL A 543 -0.80 38.68 63.69
N THR A 544 -1.12 37.68 64.50
CA THR A 544 -2.34 36.88 64.35
C THR A 544 -3.52 37.81 64.61
N LEU A 545 -4.06 38.39 63.54
CA LEU A 545 -5.39 38.99 63.57
C LEU A 545 -6.39 37.86 63.84
N ALA A 546 -7.08 37.97 64.97
CA ALA A 546 -8.24 37.14 65.25
C ALA A 546 -9.32 37.49 64.21
N ALA A 547 -9.33 36.77 63.09
CA ALA A 547 -10.48 36.73 62.21
C ALA A 547 -11.67 36.34 63.07
N ALA A 548 -12.71 37.17 63.10
CA ALA A 548 -14.00 36.73 63.59
C ALA A 548 -14.41 35.53 62.72
N LYS A 549 -14.26 34.31 63.23
CA LYS A 549 -14.67 33.09 62.53
C LYS A 549 -16.12 33.28 62.11
N LYS A 550 -16.38 33.28 60.80
CA LYS A 550 -17.75 33.23 60.31
C LYS A 550 -18.37 31.89 60.70
N ALA A 551 -19.70 31.85 60.78
CA ALA A 551 -20.42 30.72 61.37
C ALA A 551 -20.20 29.38 60.65
N LYS A 552 -19.76 29.39 59.38
CA LYS A 552 -19.49 28.18 58.58
C LYS A 552 -18.17 28.33 57.81
N SER A 553 -17.30 27.32 57.89
CA SER A 553 -15.95 27.40 57.32
C SER A 553 -15.89 27.18 55.80
N GLU A 554 -16.72 26.30 55.24
CA GLU A 554 -16.68 25.97 53.80
C GLU A 554 -18.03 25.45 53.31
N THR A 555 -18.38 25.78 52.06
CA THR A 555 -19.48 25.14 51.31
C THR A 555 -19.04 24.81 49.90
N GLN A 556 -19.57 23.74 49.32
CA GLN A 556 -19.24 23.27 47.98
C GLN A 556 -20.46 23.31 47.07
N LEU A 557 -20.29 23.93 45.89
CA LEU A 557 -21.26 23.98 44.81
C LEU A 557 -20.73 23.15 43.64
N SER A 558 -21.49 22.14 43.22
CA SER A 558 -21.14 21.32 42.06
C SER A 558 -22.30 21.19 41.09
N CYS A 559 -21.97 21.14 39.81
CA CYS A 559 -22.93 20.78 38.76
C CYS A 559 -23.47 19.37 39.02
N GLY A 560 -24.80 19.23 39.02
CA GLY A 560 -25.51 17.99 39.36
C GLY A 560 -26.09 17.93 40.79
N SER A 561 -25.71 18.84 41.68
CA SER A 561 -26.38 19.05 42.97
C SER A 561 -27.53 20.06 42.81
N ALA A 562 -28.56 20.00 43.66
CA ALA A 562 -29.69 20.95 43.62
C ALA A 562 -29.30 22.41 43.94
N HIS A 563 -28.02 22.69 44.16
CA HIS A 563 -27.50 23.97 44.64
C HIS A 563 -26.94 24.88 43.53
N ALA A 564 -26.60 24.34 42.35
CA ALA A 564 -26.08 25.10 41.21
C ALA A 564 -26.68 24.63 39.88
N ARG A 565 -27.05 25.58 39.03
CA ARG A 565 -27.53 25.36 37.65
C ARG A 565 -26.37 25.58 36.69
N CYS A 566 -26.03 24.53 35.94
CA CYS A 566 -24.92 24.55 35.00
C CYS A 566 -25.40 24.52 33.56
N VAL A 567 -24.66 25.18 32.68
CA VAL A 567 -24.91 25.24 31.24
C VAL A 567 -23.80 24.52 30.49
N TRP A 568 -24.14 23.93 29.36
CA TRP A 568 -23.17 23.19 28.55
C TRP A 568 -22.55 24.11 27.49
N LEU A 569 -21.27 24.43 27.62
CA LEU A 569 -20.54 25.25 26.66
C LEU A 569 -19.73 24.35 25.72
N GLU A 570 -20.07 24.36 24.43
CA GLU A 570 -19.36 23.60 23.42
C GLU A 570 -18.40 24.49 22.62
N CYS A 571 -17.12 24.11 22.62
CA CYS A 571 -16.10 24.76 21.81
C CYS A 571 -15.47 23.80 20.80
N PRO A 572 -15.71 23.97 19.49
CA PRO A 572 -15.01 23.19 18.47
C PRO A 572 -13.55 23.61 18.41
N ILE A 573 -12.65 22.62 18.45
CA ILE A 573 -11.21 22.84 18.38
C ILE A 573 -10.78 22.70 16.91
N PRO A 574 -10.13 23.72 16.32
CA PRO A 574 -9.62 23.64 14.97
C PRO A 574 -8.47 22.63 14.88
N ASP A 575 -8.35 21.99 13.73
CA ASP A 575 -7.30 21.01 13.46
C ASP A 575 -5.93 21.72 13.45
N ALA A 576 -5.10 21.45 14.47
CA ALA A 576 -3.81 22.08 14.66
C ALA A 576 -2.74 21.03 15.01
N PRO A 577 -1.56 21.07 14.35
CA PRO A 577 -0.47 20.12 14.59
C PRO A 577 0.29 20.38 15.90
N VAL A 578 -0.09 21.42 16.65
CA VAL A 578 0.52 21.85 17.90
C VAL A 578 -0.52 21.74 19.01
N THR A 579 -0.07 21.51 20.24
CA THR A 579 -0.92 21.60 21.44
C THR A 579 -1.75 22.87 21.41
N THR A 580 -3.08 22.71 21.48
CA THR A 580 -4.01 23.83 21.40
C THR A 580 -4.43 24.23 22.81
N ASN A 581 -4.25 25.51 23.16
CA ASN A 581 -4.61 26.05 24.46
C ASN A 581 -5.99 26.73 24.36
N VAL A 582 -6.96 26.22 25.10
CA VAL A 582 -8.27 26.86 25.24
C VAL A 582 -8.28 27.64 26.56
N THR A 583 -8.40 28.96 26.47
CA THR A 583 -8.49 29.82 27.64
C THR A 583 -9.92 30.31 27.84
N VAL A 584 -10.48 30.05 29.01
CA VAL A 584 -11.80 30.51 29.43
C VAL A 584 -11.60 31.59 30.48
N GLN A 585 -11.95 32.83 30.12
CA GLN A 585 -12.00 33.94 31.05
C GLN A 585 -13.42 34.10 31.58
N ALA A 586 -13.50 34.29 32.89
CA ALA A 586 -14.75 34.51 33.59
C ALA A 586 -14.53 35.41 34.79
N ARG A 587 -15.60 35.80 35.47
CA ARG A 587 -15.54 36.55 36.73
C ARG A 587 -16.45 35.95 37.78
N VAL A 588 -16.05 36.10 39.04
CA VAL A 588 -16.89 35.80 40.20
C VAL A 588 -17.94 36.91 40.33
N TRP A 589 -19.21 36.54 40.49
CA TRP A 589 -20.29 37.52 40.66
C TRP A 589 -20.41 37.99 42.12
N ASN A 590 -19.68 39.04 42.49
CA ASN A 590 -19.52 39.44 43.89
C ASN A 590 -20.85 39.66 44.62
N SER A 591 -21.85 40.26 43.99
CA SER A 591 -23.16 40.52 44.61
C SER A 591 -23.85 39.26 45.15
N THR A 592 -23.75 38.14 44.43
CA THR A 592 -24.37 36.87 44.86
C THR A 592 -23.64 36.29 46.07
N PHE A 593 -22.31 36.34 46.07
CA PHE A 593 -21.52 35.82 47.20
C PHE A 593 -21.66 36.70 48.44
N ILE A 594 -21.80 38.02 48.28
CA ILE A 594 -22.03 38.97 49.39
C ILE A 594 -23.44 38.80 49.99
N GLU A 595 -24.46 38.53 49.18
CA GLU A 595 -25.84 38.38 49.67
C GLU A 595 -26.11 36.99 50.25
N ASP A 596 -25.77 35.93 49.50
CA ASP A 596 -26.23 34.57 49.81
C ASP A 596 -25.17 33.75 50.55
N TYR A 597 -23.89 34.12 50.46
CA TYR A 597 -22.76 33.36 51.02
C TYR A 597 -21.90 34.17 52.01
N ARG A 598 -22.42 35.28 52.55
CA ARG A 598 -21.70 36.16 53.49
C ARG A 598 -21.13 35.44 54.71
N ASP A 599 -21.85 34.43 55.21
CA ASP A 599 -21.56 33.66 56.42
C ASP A 599 -20.50 32.55 56.22
N PHE A 600 -20.00 32.38 54.99
CA PHE A 600 -18.97 31.40 54.66
C PHE A 600 -17.60 32.07 54.50
N ASP A 601 -16.56 31.42 55.04
CA ASP A 601 -15.17 31.85 54.81
C ASP A 601 -14.70 31.50 53.39
N ARG A 602 -15.09 30.31 52.91
CA ARG A 602 -14.73 29.76 51.59
C ARG A 602 -15.93 29.13 50.89
N VAL A 603 -16.11 29.45 49.61
CA VAL A 603 -17.06 28.78 48.72
C VAL A 603 -16.30 28.07 47.61
N ARG A 604 -16.37 26.75 47.55
CA ARG A 604 -15.74 25.95 46.48
C ARG A 604 -16.73 25.67 45.37
N VAL A 605 -16.42 26.07 44.13
CA VAL A 605 -17.21 25.74 42.95
C VAL A 605 -16.46 24.70 42.12
N ALA A 606 -17.08 23.55 41.84
CA ALA A 606 -16.47 22.43 41.11
C ALA A 606 -17.27 22.07 39.86
N SER A 607 -16.55 21.75 38.77
CA SER A 607 -17.10 21.47 37.44
C SER A 607 -16.19 20.51 36.65
N TRP A 608 -16.67 20.05 35.49
CA TRP A 608 -16.01 19.11 34.59
C TRP A 608 -15.86 19.68 33.19
N ALA A 609 -14.73 19.36 32.55
CA ALA A 609 -14.49 19.59 31.13
C ALA A 609 -14.28 18.24 30.44
N THR A 610 -14.91 18.06 29.28
CA THR A 610 -14.90 16.81 28.52
C THR A 610 -14.49 17.05 27.07
N LEU A 611 -13.53 16.27 26.58
CA LEU A 611 -13.10 16.27 25.18
C LEU A 611 -13.67 15.03 24.51
N PHE A 612 -14.44 15.24 23.45
CA PHE A 612 -15.06 14.18 22.67
C PHE A 612 -15.00 14.48 21.17
N LEU A 613 -15.15 13.42 20.36
CA LEU A 613 -15.14 13.51 18.91
C LEU A 613 -16.56 13.62 18.37
N ARG A 614 -16.80 14.60 17.49
CA ARG A 614 -18.03 14.71 16.70
C ARG A 614 -17.71 14.39 15.24
N THR A 615 -18.11 13.21 14.78
CA THR A 615 -17.94 12.74 13.40
C THR A 615 -19.23 12.09 12.87
N SER A 616 -19.42 12.16 11.55
CA SER A 616 -20.49 11.43 10.84
C SER A 616 -20.04 10.04 10.39
N ILE A 617 -18.79 9.65 10.65
CA ILE A 617 -18.17 8.42 10.16
C ILE A 617 -18.02 7.43 11.33
N PRO A 618 -18.70 6.27 11.29
CA PRO A 618 -18.73 5.33 12.42
C PRO A 618 -17.44 4.52 12.60
N THR A 619 -16.53 4.52 11.62
CA THR A 619 -15.23 3.81 11.69
C THR A 619 -14.15 4.62 12.42
N ILE A 620 -14.43 5.88 12.79
CA ILE A 620 -13.50 6.73 13.51
C ILE A 620 -14.03 6.91 14.93
N ASN A 621 -13.32 6.36 15.91
CA ASN A 621 -13.73 6.36 17.30
C ASN A 621 -12.68 7.06 18.17
N MET A 622 -13.13 7.70 19.25
CA MET A 622 -12.27 8.29 20.27
C MET A 622 -12.89 8.08 21.65
N GLU A 623 -12.06 7.73 22.63
CA GLU A 623 -12.50 7.70 24.03
C GLU A 623 -12.66 9.13 24.58
N ASN A 624 -13.79 9.40 25.23
CA ASN A 624 -14.02 10.68 25.88
C ASN A 624 -13.00 10.89 27.02
N LYS A 625 -12.33 12.05 27.03
CA LYS A 625 -11.37 12.41 28.09
C LYS A 625 -11.96 13.52 28.95
N THR A 626 -12.03 13.31 30.26
CA THR A 626 -12.69 14.23 31.19
C THR A 626 -11.72 14.71 32.27
N VAL A 627 -11.68 16.01 32.54
CA VAL A 627 -10.84 16.62 33.59
C VAL A 627 -11.70 17.48 34.52
N PRO A 628 -11.56 17.35 35.86
CA PRO A 628 -12.23 18.23 36.81
C PRO A 628 -11.47 19.56 36.96
N PHE A 629 -12.21 20.63 37.21
CA PHE A 629 -11.68 21.94 37.58
C PHE A 629 -12.50 22.58 38.70
N SER A 630 -11.86 23.42 39.50
CA SER A 630 -12.49 24.08 40.64
C SER A 630 -11.92 25.46 40.93
N VAL A 631 -12.70 26.29 41.61
CA VAL A 631 -12.27 27.56 42.20
C VAL A 631 -12.68 27.62 43.66
N ASP A 632 -11.74 28.00 44.52
CA ASP A 632 -12.02 28.39 45.91
C ASP A 632 -12.18 29.92 45.96
N ILE A 633 -13.36 30.37 46.38
CA ILE A 633 -13.73 31.78 46.47
C ILE A 633 -13.76 32.15 47.95
N ASP A 634 -12.74 32.87 48.39
CA ASP A 634 -12.53 33.27 49.78
C ASP A 634 -13.12 34.66 50.03
N SER A 635 -13.69 34.91 51.20
CA SER A 635 -14.20 36.25 51.51
C SER A 635 -13.07 37.22 51.78
N GLU A 636 -13.11 38.42 51.20
CA GLU A 636 -12.13 39.47 51.45
C GLU A 636 -12.16 39.88 52.93
N LEU A 637 -11.02 39.77 53.62
CA LEU A 637 -10.87 40.15 55.02
C LEU A 637 -10.98 41.67 55.13
N VAL A 638 -12.04 42.18 55.75
CA VAL A 638 -12.12 43.58 56.17
C VAL A 638 -11.18 43.75 57.36
N GLU A 639 -10.12 44.54 57.19
CA GLU A 639 -9.37 45.10 58.33
C GLU A 639 -10.31 46.04 59.11
N GLU A 640 -10.97 45.54 60.14
CA GLU A 640 -11.44 46.43 61.20
C GLU A 640 -10.20 46.93 61.93
N LEU A 641 -9.80 48.17 61.62
CA LEU A 641 -8.83 48.91 62.42
C LEU A 641 -9.29 48.81 63.89
N PRO A 642 -8.43 48.34 64.83
CA PRO A 642 -8.81 48.28 66.22
C PRO A 642 -9.19 49.69 66.67
N ALA A 643 -10.38 49.83 67.28
CA ALA A 643 -10.86 51.11 67.79
C ALA A 643 -9.77 51.75 68.67
N GLU A 644 -9.24 52.89 68.24
CA GLU A 644 -8.34 53.70 69.06
C GLU A 644 -9.11 54.10 70.32
N ILE A 645 -8.75 53.50 71.46
CA ILE A 645 -9.30 53.91 72.75
C ILE A 645 -8.77 55.33 73.00
N GLU A 646 -9.67 56.31 73.10
CA GLU A 646 -9.28 57.70 73.27
C GLU A 646 -8.43 57.88 74.54
N LEU A 647 -7.27 58.52 74.39
CA LEU A 647 -6.21 58.65 75.41
C LEU A 647 -6.69 59.24 76.76
N TRP A 648 -7.80 59.98 76.75
CA TRP A 648 -8.41 60.53 77.98
C TRP A 648 -8.97 59.44 78.92
N LEU A 649 -9.48 58.32 78.40
CA LEU A 649 -9.97 57.21 79.23
C LEU A 649 -8.84 56.52 80.00
N VAL A 650 -7.64 56.46 79.41
CA VAL A 650 -6.42 55.99 80.10
C VAL A 650 -5.98 57.01 81.16
N LEU A 651 -6.02 58.32 80.87
CA LEU A 651 -5.68 59.35 81.85
C LEU A 651 -6.65 59.40 83.04
N VAL A 652 -7.95 59.24 82.79
CA VAL A 652 -8.99 59.20 83.84
C VAL A 652 -8.84 57.94 84.69
N SER A 653 -8.55 56.78 84.10
CA SER A 653 -8.34 55.54 84.86
C SER A 653 -7.07 55.57 85.72
N VAL A 654 -5.97 56.14 85.21
CA VAL A 654 -4.74 56.36 85.99
C VAL A 654 -4.98 57.38 87.12
N GLY A 655 -5.69 58.46 86.84
CA GLY A 655 -6.06 59.47 87.85
C GLY A 655 -6.92 58.88 88.97
N ALA A 656 -7.97 58.13 88.61
CA ALA A 656 -8.84 57.46 89.58
C ALA A 656 -8.07 56.39 90.40
N GLY A 657 -7.17 55.64 89.75
CA GLY A 657 -6.33 54.65 90.41
C GLY A 657 -5.36 55.27 91.44
N LEU A 658 -4.72 56.39 91.10
CA LEU A 658 -3.84 57.11 92.03
C LEU A 658 -4.63 57.74 93.20
N LEU A 659 -5.84 58.24 92.94
CA LEU A 659 -6.70 58.81 93.97
C LEU A 659 -7.18 57.73 94.96
N LEU A 660 -7.59 56.56 94.44
CA LEU A 660 -7.93 55.39 95.26
C LEU A 660 -6.73 54.92 96.10
N LEU A 661 -5.54 54.82 95.50
CA LEU A 661 -4.31 54.46 96.20
C LEU A 661 -3.97 55.46 97.31
N GLY A 662 -4.12 56.76 97.05
CA GLY A 662 -3.93 57.82 98.05
C GLY A 662 -4.90 57.71 99.23
N ILE A 663 -6.18 57.41 98.97
CA ILE A 663 -7.19 57.16 100.01
C ILE A 663 -6.83 55.93 100.84
N ILE A 664 -6.39 54.83 100.20
CA ILE A 664 -5.97 53.60 100.88
C ILE A 664 -4.75 53.88 101.78
N ILE A 665 -3.75 54.62 101.29
CA ILE A 665 -2.58 54.99 102.09
C ILE A 665 -2.98 55.87 103.29
N LEU A 666 -3.88 56.83 103.10
CA LEU A 666 -4.42 57.66 104.19
C LEU A 666 -5.19 56.83 105.24
N LEU A 667 -6.01 55.87 104.80
CA LEU A 667 -6.70 54.94 105.69
C LEU A 667 -5.70 54.08 106.47
N LEU A 668 -4.69 53.51 105.80
CA LEU A 668 -3.65 52.70 106.45
C LEU A 668 -2.79 53.53 107.41
N TRP A 669 -2.53 54.81 107.12
CA TRP A 669 -1.83 55.72 108.02
C TRP A 669 -2.68 56.08 109.25
N LYS A 670 -3.98 56.37 109.06
CA LYS A 670 -4.91 56.71 110.16
C LYS A 670 -5.26 55.50 111.04
N CYS A 671 -5.26 54.29 110.47
CA CYS A 671 -5.40 53.03 111.20
C CYS A 671 -4.10 52.56 111.89
N GLY A 672 -3.04 53.38 111.90
CA GLY A 672 -1.84 53.14 112.71
C GLY A 672 -0.92 52.03 112.20
N PHE A 673 -1.11 51.54 110.96
CA PHE A 673 -0.37 50.42 110.38
C PHE A 673 1.15 50.69 110.26
N PHE A 674 1.56 51.96 110.11
CA PHE A 674 2.96 52.35 109.95
C PHE A 674 3.67 52.76 111.26
N LYS A 675 3.06 52.58 112.44
CA LYS A 675 3.74 52.83 113.74
C LYS A 675 4.33 51.53 114.31
N ARG A 676 5.60 51.29 113.99
CA ARG A 676 6.40 50.16 114.48
C ARG A 676 6.80 50.37 115.95
N ALA A 677 6.42 49.46 116.85
CA ALA A 677 6.92 49.39 118.23
C ALA A 677 7.68 48.07 118.50
N ARG A 678 9.00 48.24 118.67
CA ARG A 678 10.01 47.43 119.38
C ARG A 678 9.88 45.90 119.49
N THR A 679 10.77 45.27 118.75
CA THR A 679 11.60 44.08 119.03
C THR A 679 11.89 43.77 120.51
N ARG A 680 10.95 43.12 121.21
CA ARG A 680 11.27 42.35 122.44
C ARG A 680 10.43 41.09 122.66
N ALA A 681 9.27 40.94 122.02
CA ALA A 681 8.41 39.74 122.15
C ALA A 681 8.71 38.60 121.15
N LEU A 682 9.56 38.84 120.13
CA LEU A 682 9.81 37.85 119.06
C LEU A 682 10.88 36.79 119.42
N TYR A 683 11.62 36.99 120.52
CA TYR A 683 12.70 36.09 120.95
C TYR A 683 12.25 34.99 121.94
N GLU A 684 11.03 35.05 122.49
CA GLU A 684 10.55 34.04 123.44
C GLU A 684 9.69 32.94 122.78
N ALA A 685 9.09 33.18 121.62
CA ALA A 685 8.17 32.22 120.98
C ALA A 685 8.82 31.16 120.08
N LYS A 686 10.10 31.30 119.70
CA LYS A 686 10.78 30.32 118.81
C LYS A 686 11.67 29.30 119.54
N ARG A 687 11.86 29.42 120.86
CA ARG A 687 12.62 28.45 121.66
C ARG A 687 11.82 27.18 122.01
N GLN A 688 10.51 27.15 121.78
CA GLN A 688 9.64 26.01 122.15
C GLN A 688 9.13 25.14 121.00
N LYS A 689 9.50 25.42 119.73
CA LYS A 689 9.10 24.59 118.58
C LYS A 689 10.25 23.75 118.00
N ALA A 690 11.32 23.59 118.77
CA ALA A 690 12.45 22.70 118.50
C ALA A 690 12.31 21.31 119.15
N GLU A 691 11.15 20.98 119.73
CA GLU A 691 10.83 19.64 120.19
C GLU A 691 9.40 19.31 119.80
N MET A 692 9.21 18.78 118.60
CA MET A 692 8.25 17.68 118.37
C MET A 692 8.37 17.20 116.92
N LYS A 693 8.94 15.99 116.83
CA LYS A 693 8.67 14.92 115.85
C LYS A 693 9.12 15.18 114.41
N SER A 694 10.17 14.50 113.90
CA SER A 694 10.22 13.06 113.52
C SER A 694 9.02 12.68 112.65
N GLN A 695 9.10 12.16 111.43
CA GLN A 695 10.11 11.46 110.63
C GLN A 695 9.56 11.41 109.17
N PRO A 696 10.32 10.92 108.17
CA PRO A 696 10.08 11.09 106.73
C PRO A 696 9.42 9.86 106.05
N SER A 697 9.02 9.99 104.78
CA SER A 697 8.80 8.91 103.78
C SER A 697 8.44 9.56 102.43
N GLU A 698 9.21 9.45 101.33
CA GLU A 698 9.48 8.33 100.39
C GLU A 698 8.52 8.26 99.18
N THR A 699 9.04 7.73 98.06
CA THR A 699 8.44 7.45 96.70
C THR A 699 8.55 8.59 95.68
N GLU A 700 9.03 8.46 94.42
CA GLU A 700 9.61 7.42 93.52
C GLU A 700 10.23 8.23 92.33
N ARG A 701 11.51 8.19 91.95
CA ARG A 701 12.37 7.22 91.21
C ARG A 701 12.02 6.89 89.73
N LEU A 702 12.93 7.33 88.85
CA LEU A 702 13.57 6.66 87.67
C LEU A 702 12.69 6.37 86.43
N THR A 703 13.12 6.62 85.18
CA THR A 703 14.25 6.08 84.35
C THR A 703 14.26 6.92 83.04
N GLU A 704 15.34 7.40 82.39
CA GLU A 704 16.57 6.86 81.75
C GLU A 704 16.40 5.79 80.64
N ASP A 705 16.62 6.27 79.40
CA ASP A 705 17.40 5.76 78.25
C ASP A 705 17.14 4.42 77.51
N TYR A 706 17.39 4.53 76.19
CA TYR A 706 17.62 3.55 75.11
C TYR A 706 16.45 2.94 74.33
#